data_AF-Q8VI84-F1
#
_entry.id   AF-Q8VI84-F1
#
_cell.length_a   1.000
_cell.length_b   1.000
_cell.length_c   1.000
_cell.angle_alpha   90.00
_cell.angle_beta   90.00
_cell.angle_gamma   90.00
#
_symmetry.space_group_name_H-M   'P 1'
#
loop_
_entity.id
_entity.type
_entity.pdbx_description
1 polymer ?
#
loop_
_entity_poly.entity_id
_entity_poly.type
_entity_poly.pdbx_seq_one_letter_code
_entity_poly.pdbx_strand_id
1 'polypeptide(L)'
;MKARRNKKQVPSFRKLIKTSKVKLENKLKNKQFKQQSTIKKYRKEQRKLRQAVKDAVSKKPIPLEDPKSKRPVKRMEREEDEEEEALPLDMMDEDDLQLMKDLGQKASFLTRDLSSSEPVHIKKRKHESVIEKYEKVPRTLQTAPEKELIHLLPIKDKSGIIPQAREKPVTDVQQEEEAEEELEDEEEVIEDPRKELTIEEHVIERKKKLQDKKIQIAALASAILSDPESHIKKLKELRSMLMEQDPDVAVTVRKLVIISLMELFKDITPSYKIRPLTEAEKSTKIRKETQKLREFEEGLVSQYKFYLENLEQIVKDWKQRKLKKSNVVSLKAYKGLAEVAVKSLCELLVALPHFNFHNNIIVLIVPLMNDGSKPVSEMCCEAVKKLFKQDKLGQASLGVIKVISGFVKGRNYEVRPEMLKTFLCLRIKEVEVKKDTEDINKPKRFMTFKEKRKTLSRMQRKWKKAEEKLERELREAEASESTEKKLKLHTETLNIVFVTYFRILKKAQKSPLLPAVLEGLAKFAHLINVEFFDDLLVVLHTLIESGELSYQESLHCVQTAFHILSGQGDVLNIDPMKFYTHLYKTLFTLHAGATNDGIEIVLHCLDVMLSKRRKQVSHQRALAFIKRLCTLALQVLPNSSIGLLATTRILMHTFPRTDLLLDNESQGSGVFLPELEEPEYCNAQNTALWELHTLRRHYHPIVRRFAAHLLAGAPSEGSEALKPELSRRSAVELFETYSMAAMTFNPPVESSHSKRKDKFLPGDSFLNEDLNQLIKRYCNEAAPETPLDFAKCLESSSRQYRVNGLS
;
A
#
# COMPACT_ATOMS: atom_id res chain seq x y z
N MET A 1 22.72 21.38 -67.05
CA MET A 1 22.45 22.80 -67.38
C MET A 1 21.18 23.27 -66.67
N LYS A 2 21.09 24.55 -66.28
CA LYS A 2 20.08 25.21 -65.38
C LYS A 2 20.34 25.03 -63.87
N ALA A 3 21.34 25.76 -63.35
CA ALA A 3 21.51 25.99 -61.92
C ALA A 3 20.39 26.90 -61.38
N ARG A 4 19.58 26.37 -60.44
CA ARG A 4 18.49 27.09 -59.77
C ARG A 4 19.05 28.24 -58.93
N ARG A 5 18.78 29.49 -59.36
CA ARG A 5 19.01 30.72 -58.60
C ARG A 5 18.16 30.73 -57.32
N ASN A 6 18.69 30.25 -56.20
CA ASN A 6 18.10 30.48 -54.88
C ASN A 6 18.33 31.93 -54.44
N LYS A 7 17.35 32.78 -54.74
CA LYS A 7 17.21 34.15 -54.24
C LYS A 7 16.99 34.13 -52.72
N LYS A 8 18.06 33.99 -51.92
CA LYS A 8 18.03 34.49 -50.54
C LYS A 8 18.39 35.96 -50.59
N GLN A 9 17.36 36.81 -50.69
CA GLN A 9 17.48 38.26 -50.57
C GLN A 9 18.22 38.58 -49.28
N VAL A 10 19.49 38.98 -49.40
CA VAL A 10 20.19 39.70 -48.34
C VAL A 10 19.37 40.97 -48.10
N PRO A 11 18.95 41.26 -46.85
CA PRO A 11 18.07 42.39 -46.56
C PRO A 11 18.72 43.66 -47.10
N SER A 12 18.06 44.31 -48.05
CA SER A 12 18.64 45.48 -48.70
C SER A 12 18.95 46.54 -47.64
N PHE A 13 20.16 47.08 -47.74
CA PHE A 13 20.73 48.13 -46.89
C PHE A 13 19.78 49.32 -46.66
N ARG A 14 18.76 49.48 -47.52
CA ARG A 14 17.71 50.50 -47.39
C ARG A 14 16.79 50.35 -46.17
N LYS A 15 16.66 49.18 -45.54
CA LYS A 15 15.84 49.06 -44.31
C LYS A 15 16.53 49.61 -43.05
N LEU A 16 17.85 49.79 -43.07
CA LEU A 16 18.59 50.34 -41.91
C LEU A 16 18.60 51.87 -41.84
N ILE A 17 18.34 52.58 -42.95
CA ILE A 17 18.41 54.06 -42.95
C ILE A 17 17.11 54.73 -42.48
N LYS A 18 15.99 54.00 -42.34
CA LYS A 18 14.71 54.61 -41.92
C LYS A 18 14.38 54.53 -40.42
N THR A 19 15.23 53.95 -39.58
CA THR A 19 15.05 54.13 -38.13
C THR A 19 15.71 55.44 -37.75
N SER A 20 14.89 56.48 -37.51
CA SER A 20 15.36 57.76 -36.98
C SER A 20 16.33 57.52 -35.82
N LYS A 21 17.41 58.30 -35.73
CA LYS A 21 18.40 58.20 -34.63
C LYS A 21 17.70 58.19 -33.26
N VAL A 22 16.59 58.91 -33.13
CA VAL A 22 15.67 58.92 -31.98
C VAL A 22 15.13 57.54 -31.61
N LYS A 23 14.71 56.69 -32.57
CA LYS A 23 14.21 55.34 -32.27
C LYS A 23 15.32 54.41 -31.79
N LEU A 24 16.54 54.54 -32.31
CA LEU A 24 17.70 53.78 -31.84
C LEU A 24 18.10 54.21 -30.42
N GLU A 25 18.14 55.52 -30.15
CA GLU A 25 18.36 56.06 -28.81
C GLU A 25 17.29 55.61 -27.81
N ASN A 26 16.01 55.66 -28.18
CA ASN A 26 14.94 55.18 -27.32
C ASN A 26 15.05 53.68 -27.05
N LYS A 27 15.45 52.86 -28.03
CA LYS A 27 15.66 51.43 -27.83
C LYS A 27 16.84 51.14 -26.90
N LEU A 28 17.92 51.92 -27.00
CA LEU A 28 19.06 51.85 -26.08
C LEU A 28 18.70 52.31 -24.67
N LYS A 29 18.01 53.45 -24.52
CA LYS A 29 17.48 53.94 -23.24
C LYS A 29 16.56 52.91 -22.59
N ASN A 30 15.65 52.31 -23.35
CA ASN A 30 14.72 51.32 -22.81
C ASN A 30 15.43 50.02 -22.38
N LYS A 31 16.51 49.65 -23.07
CA LYS A 31 17.38 48.52 -22.67
C LYS A 31 18.16 48.83 -21.39
N GLN A 32 18.68 50.05 -21.25
CA GLN A 32 19.32 50.54 -20.02
C GLN A 32 18.33 50.61 -18.84
N PHE A 33 17.10 51.09 -19.06
CA PHE A 33 16.04 51.10 -18.05
C PHE A 33 15.66 49.70 -17.57
N LYS A 34 15.55 48.72 -18.49
CA LYS A 34 15.32 47.31 -18.11
C LYS A 34 16.48 46.74 -17.29
N GLN A 35 17.73 47.06 -17.64
CA GLN A 35 18.88 46.64 -16.83
C GLN A 35 18.86 47.29 -15.45
N GLN A 36 18.62 48.59 -15.35
CA GLN A 36 18.51 49.29 -14.07
C GLN A 36 17.34 48.77 -13.20
N SER A 37 16.19 48.41 -13.79
CA SER A 37 15.06 47.86 -13.04
C SER A 37 15.34 46.45 -12.51
N THR A 38 16.05 45.61 -13.28
CA THR A 38 16.51 44.30 -12.80
C THR A 38 17.53 44.42 -11.66
N ILE A 39 18.49 45.35 -11.78
CA ILE A 39 19.47 45.64 -10.71
C ILE A 39 18.78 46.18 -9.46
N LYS A 40 17.76 47.05 -9.61
CA LYS A 40 16.95 47.55 -8.48
C LYS A 40 16.15 46.43 -7.81
N LYS A 41 15.53 45.51 -8.58
CA LYS A 41 14.84 44.32 -8.02
C LYS A 41 15.80 43.45 -7.22
N TYR A 42 16.97 43.13 -7.79
CA TYR A 42 17.99 42.33 -7.14
C TYR A 42 18.49 42.98 -5.84
N ARG A 43 18.77 44.29 -5.84
CA ARG A 43 19.13 45.04 -4.62
C ARG A 43 18.03 45.02 -3.56
N LYS A 44 16.76 45.06 -3.97
CA LYS A 44 15.60 45.02 -3.05
C LYS A 44 15.44 43.64 -2.40
N GLU A 45 15.64 42.57 -3.16
CA GLU A 45 15.69 41.19 -2.64
C GLU A 45 16.87 40.98 -1.69
N GLN A 46 18.06 41.47 -2.06
CA GLN A 46 19.25 41.35 -1.22
C GLN A 46 19.11 42.14 0.10
N ARG A 47 18.43 43.30 0.09
CA ARG A 47 18.06 44.03 1.31
C ARG A 47 17.06 43.25 2.17
N LYS A 48 16.02 42.65 1.58
CA LYS A 48 15.06 41.80 2.32
C LYS A 48 15.76 40.60 2.97
N LEU A 49 16.68 39.96 2.26
CA LEU A 49 17.45 38.83 2.81
C LEU A 49 18.32 39.27 3.99
N ARG A 50 19.05 40.39 3.86
CA ARG A 50 19.85 40.94 4.97
C ARG A 50 18.99 41.34 6.18
N GLN A 51 17.79 41.86 5.94
CA GLN A 51 16.86 42.22 7.00
C GLN A 51 16.34 40.97 7.72
N ALA A 52 15.95 39.93 6.98
CA ALA A 52 15.56 38.64 7.56
C ALA A 52 16.69 37.98 8.38
N VAL A 53 17.94 38.07 7.91
CA VAL A 53 19.11 37.60 8.68
C VAL A 53 19.32 38.44 9.94
N LYS A 54 19.18 39.77 9.86
CA LYS A 54 19.30 40.65 11.03
C LYS A 54 18.19 40.39 12.08
N ASP A 55 16.98 40.11 11.61
CA ASP A 55 15.83 39.74 12.46
C ASP A 55 16.00 38.35 13.08
N ALA A 56 16.70 37.44 12.40
CA ALA A 56 17.06 36.13 12.97
C ALA A 56 18.16 36.25 14.04
N VAL A 57 19.14 37.14 13.85
CA VAL A 57 20.22 37.37 14.81
C VAL A 57 19.76 38.19 16.03
N SER A 58 18.80 39.11 15.86
CA SER A 58 18.26 39.90 16.98
C SER A 58 17.37 39.09 17.92
N LYS A 59 16.89 37.91 17.49
CA LYS A 59 16.34 36.90 18.40
C LYS A 59 17.49 36.25 19.17
N LYS A 60 17.97 36.96 20.20
CA LYS A 60 18.81 36.33 21.22
C LYS A 60 18.02 35.18 21.84
N PRO A 61 18.58 33.97 21.92
CA PRO A 61 17.96 32.88 22.66
C PRO A 61 17.79 33.34 24.11
N ILE A 62 16.55 33.29 24.60
CA ILE A 62 16.24 33.52 26.00
C ILE A 62 16.98 32.43 26.78
N PRO A 63 17.93 32.78 27.67
CA PRO A 63 18.59 31.80 28.51
C PRO A 63 17.52 31.08 29.34
N LEU A 64 17.48 29.76 29.22
CA LEU A 64 16.68 28.90 30.10
C LEU A 64 17.18 29.14 31.52
N GLU A 65 16.36 29.75 32.37
CA GLU A 65 16.69 29.98 33.78
C GLU A 65 16.93 28.63 34.47
N ASP A 66 18.13 28.45 35.02
CA ASP A 66 18.54 27.29 35.80
C ASP A 66 17.62 27.09 37.02
N PRO A 67 16.82 26.01 37.09
CA PRO A 67 16.00 25.71 38.24
C PRO A 67 16.82 24.94 39.28
N LYS A 68 17.73 25.64 39.96
CA LYS A 68 18.41 25.12 41.16
C LYS A 68 18.21 26.06 42.34
N SER A 69 17.04 25.98 42.99
CA SER A 69 16.88 26.16 44.44
C SER A 69 15.40 26.18 44.82
N LYS A 70 14.96 25.12 45.51
CA LYS A 70 13.96 25.05 46.59
C LYS A 70 13.13 23.77 46.51
N ARG A 71 13.60 22.74 47.22
CA ARG A 71 12.76 21.73 47.89
C ARG A 71 11.90 22.49 48.94
N PRO A 72 10.65 22.11 49.29
CA PRO A 72 10.30 20.76 49.75
C PRO A 72 8.89 20.20 49.38
N VAL A 73 8.87 18.87 49.19
CA VAL A 73 7.93 17.87 49.74
C VAL A 73 6.43 17.84 49.30
N LYS A 74 6.05 16.65 48.79
CA LYS A 74 4.72 16.01 48.70
C LYS A 74 3.79 16.37 47.53
N ARG A 75 3.91 15.60 46.43
CA ARG A 75 2.85 14.66 45.99
C ARG A 75 3.45 13.68 44.99
N MET A 76 3.28 12.39 45.30
CA MET A 76 3.84 11.25 44.59
C MET A 76 2.88 10.91 43.45
N GLU A 77 2.98 11.61 42.34
CA GLU A 77 2.28 11.29 41.09
C GLU A 77 3.34 10.75 40.11
N ARG A 78 3.20 9.45 39.83
CA ARG A 78 4.08 8.53 39.10
C ARG A 78 4.90 9.15 37.97
N GLU A 79 6.22 8.96 38.08
CA GLU A 79 7.26 9.17 37.07
C GLU A 79 7.24 8.03 36.03
N GLU A 80 6.20 7.90 35.21
CA GLU A 80 6.19 6.94 34.09
C GLU A 80 6.50 7.58 32.72
N ASP A 81 6.66 8.91 32.64
CA ASP A 81 6.85 9.58 31.34
C ASP A 81 8.33 9.79 30.93
N GLU A 82 9.32 9.58 31.81
CA GLU A 82 10.73 9.90 31.49
C GLU A 82 11.56 8.72 30.93
N GLU A 83 11.15 7.45 31.12
CA GLU A 83 11.97 6.31 30.66
C GLU A 83 11.63 5.79 29.24
N GLU A 84 10.59 6.29 28.58
CA GLU A 84 10.14 5.74 27.29
C GLU A 84 10.68 6.47 26.04
N GLU A 85 11.77 7.25 26.12
CA GLU A 85 12.35 7.96 24.97
C GLU A 85 13.12 7.10 23.95
N ALA A 86 13.11 5.76 24.08
CA ALA A 86 13.96 4.87 23.29
C ALA A 86 13.61 4.70 21.79
N LEU A 87 12.66 5.43 21.20
CA LEU A 87 12.38 5.34 19.75
C LEU A 87 12.30 6.72 19.10
N PRO A 88 13.16 7.01 18.11
CA PRO A 88 13.17 8.31 17.45
C PRO A 88 11.92 8.54 16.60
N LEU A 89 10.97 9.27 17.18
CA LEU A 89 9.83 9.81 16.44
C LEU A 89 10.20 11.08 15.65
N ASP A 90 11.41 11.61 15.85
CA ASP A 90 11.95 12.85 15.24
C ASP A 90 12.38 12.69 13.77
N MET A 91 11.91 11.67 13.06
CA MET A 91 12.19 11.54 11.62
C MET A 91 11.36 12.48 10.75
N MET A 92 10.41 13.21 11.33
CA MET A 92 9.48 14.09 10.63
C MET A 92 9.21 15.36 11.44
N ASP A 93 9.12 16.48 10.74
CA ASP A 93 8.72 17.75 11.34
C ASP A 93 7.27 17.68 11.87
N GLU A 94 6.98 18.40 12.95
CA GLU A 94 5.63 18.53 13.52
C GLU A 94 4.59 19.04 12.50
N ASP A 95 5.02 19.86 11.56
CA ASP A 95 4.18 20.36 10.46
C ASP A 95 3.67 19.20 9.57
N ASP A 96 4.50 18.20 9.29
CA ASP A 96 4.12 17.03 8.50
C ASP A 96 3.18 16.10 9.29
N LEU A 97 3.41 15.94 10.59
CA LEU A 97 2.51 15.20 11.48
C LEU A 97 1.12 15.83 11.54
N GLN A 98 1.05 17.16 11.53
CA GLN A 98 -0.22 17.89 11.52
C GLN A 98 -0.92 17.78 10.17
N LEU A 99 -0.19 17.90 9.06
CA LEU A 99 -0.72 17.69 7.72
C LEU A 99 -1.37 16.30 7.58
N MET A 100 -0.76 15.26 8.13
CA MET A 100 -1.34 13.91 8.14
C MET A 100 -2.66 13.82 8.91
N LYS A 101 -2.79 14.50 10.06
CA LYS A 101 -4.05 14.53 10.81
C LYS A 101 -5.17 15.18 9.98
N ASP A 102 -4.87 16.29 9.32
CA ASP A 102 -5.86 17.01 8.50
C ASP A 102 -6.28 16.21 7.27
N LEU A 103 -5.34 15.53 6.59
CA LEU A 103 -5.65 14.61 5.48
C LEU A 103 -6.51 13.42 5.92
N GLY A 104 -6.26 12.88 7.13
CA GLY A 104 -7.03 11.76 7.67
C GLY A 104 -8.46 12.13 8.11
N GLN A 105 -8.70 13.39 8.51
CA GLN A 105 -9.98 13.82 9.09
C GLN A 105 -10.89 14.61 8.15
N LYS A 106 -10.35 15.44 7.24
CA LYS A 106 -11.11 16.53 6.60
C LYS A 106 -11.32 16.42 5.09
N ALA A 107 -10.86 15.37 4.44
CA ALA A 107 -10.93 15.25 2.98
C ALA A 107 -12.24 14.62 2.46
N SER A 108 -13.40 14.94 3.08
CA SER A 108 -14.70 14.57 2.52
C SER A 108 -15.05 15.45 1.32
N PHE A 109 -15.71 14.93 0.27
CA PHE A 109 -16.11 15.79 -0.86
C PHE A 109 -17.09 16.89 -0.44
N LEU A 110 -17.91 16.60 0.58
CA LEU A 110 -18.93 17.52 1.09
C LEU A 110 -18.35 18.77 1.77
N THR A 111 -17.13 18.72 2.30
CA THR A 111 -16.55 19.81 3.13
C THR A 111 -15.42 20.59 2.44
N ARG A 112 -15.17 20.38 1.14
CA ARG A 112 -13.99 20.91 0.44
C ARG A 112 -14.31 22.10 -0.47
N ASP A 113 -13.50 23.16 -0.37
CA ASP A 113 -13.52 24.28 -1.32
C ASP A 113 -13.21 23.82 -2.76
N LEU A 114 -14.07 24.24 -3.69
CA LEU A 114 -14.20 23.70 -5.04
C LEU A 114 -13.03 24.02 -5.99
N SER A 115 -12.17 24.99 -5.67
CA SER A 115 -11.10 25.46 -6.59
C SER A 115 -9.68 24.95 -6.26
N SER A 116 -9.47 24.32 -5.10
CA SER A 116 -8.15 23.90 -4.65
C SER A 116 -7.84 22.45 -5.02
N SER A 117 -6.90 22.26 -5.95
CA SER A 117 -6.29 20.95 -6.25
C SER A 117 -4.83 20.85 -5.81
N GLU A 118 -4.33 21.88 -5.11
CA GLU A 118 -2.95 21.96 -4.62
C GLU A 118 -2.82 21.25 -3.26
N PRO A 119 -1.67 20.59 -2.99
CA PRO A 119 -1.34 20.12 -1.66
C PRO A 119 -1.43 21.28 -0.66
N VAL A 120 -1.94 21.01 0.54
CA VAL A 120 -1.96 21.98 1.65
C VAL A 120 -0.51 22.26 2.05
N HIS A 121 0.14 23.21 1.39
CA HIS A 121 1.29 23.87 1.97
C HIS A 121 0.74 24.82 3.02
N ILE A 122 0.88 24.45 4.29
CA ILE A 122 0.65 25.36 5.40
C ILE A 122 1.61 26.53 5.18
N LYS A 123 1.10 27.63 4.63
CA LYS A 123 1.79 28.91 4.69
C LYS A 123 1.91 29.21 6.18
N LYS A 124 3.15 29.17 6.68
CA LYS A 124 3.55 29.50 8.06
C LYS A 124 2.56 30.50 8.65
N ARG A 125 1.82 30.07 9.67
CA ARG A 125 0.74 30.82 10.33
C ARG A 125 1.21 32.25 10.59
N LYS A 126 0.86 33.19 9.70
CA LYS A 126 0.78 34.58 10.12
C LYS A 126 -0.42 34.61 11.04
N HIS A 127 -0.18 34.99 12.29
CA HIS A 127 -1.22 35.22 13.28
C HIS A 127 -2.37 35.97 12.59
N GLU A 128 -3.46 35.27 12.27
CA GLU A 128 -4.66 35.91 11.72
C GLU A 128 -5.15 36.85 12.81
N SER A 129 -4.99 38.15 12.59
CA SER A 129 -5.52 39.14 13.52
C SER A 129 -7.04 38.98 13.51
N VAL A 130 -7.64 38.83 14.69
CA VAL A 130 -9.09 38.79 14.87
C VAL A 130 -9.77 39.98 14.19
N ILE A 131 -9.03 41.10 14.09
CA ILE A 131 -9.40 42.33 13.38
C ILE A 131 -9.68 42.09 11.89
N GLU A 132 -8.85 41.34 11.15
CA GLU A 132 -9.08 41.10 9.71
C GLU A 132 -10.36 40.29 9.44
N LYS A 133 -10.74 39.39 10.37
CA LYS A 133 -12.02 38.67 10.28
C LYS A 133 -13.18 39.61 10.58
N TYR A 134 -13.06 40.45 11.61
CA TYR A 134 -14.07 41.44 11.96
C TYR A 134 -14.30 42.47 10.83
N GLU A 135 -13.25 42.88 10.13
CA GLU A 135 -13.32 43.82 9.00
C GLU A 135 -13.94 43.20 7.73
N LYS A 136 -13.85 41.87 7.56
CA LYS A 136 -14.44 41.15 6.40
C LYS A 136 -15.90 40.78 6.58
N VAL A 137 -16.45 40.87 7.79
CA VAL A 137 -17.89 40.70 7.99
C VAL A 137 -18.58 41.93 7.42
N PRO A 138 -19.43 41.80 6.38
CA PRO A 138 -20.17 42.93 5.85
C PRO A 138 -21.01 43.53 6.97
N ARG A 139 -20.89 44.85 7.17
CA ARG A 139 -21.70 45.57 8.14
C ARG A 139 -23.13 45.55 7.68
N THR A 140 -23.92 44.64 8.23
CA THR A 140 -25.38 44.69 8.13
C THR A 140 -25.83 45.88 8.97
N LEU A 141 -26.10 47.01 8.31
CA LEU A 141 -26.98 48.00 8.91
C LEU A 141 -28.28 47.25 9.24
N GLN A 142 -28.80 47.44 10.45
CA GLN A 142 -30.15 47.02 10.82
C GLN A 142 -31.14 47.87 10.03
N THR A 143 -31.15 47.70 8.72
CA THR A 143 -32.20 48.20 7.87
C THR A 143 -33.39 47.29 8.15
N ALA A 144 -34.48 47.89 8.59
CA ALA A 144 -35.77 47.21 8.78
C ALA A 144 -36.09 46.30 7.58
N PRO A 145 -36.77 45.16 7.80
CA PRO A 145 -36.95 44.11 6.80
C PRO A 145 -37.40 44.71 5.46
N GLU A 146 -36.61 44.47 4.42
CA GLU A 146 -36.95 44.85 3.06
C GLU A 146 -38.28 44.18 2.70
N LYS A 147 -39.35 44.97 2.72
CA LYS A 147 -40.68 44.52 2.32
C LYS A 147 -40.63 44.16 0.84
N GLU A 148 -40.70 42.88 0.51
CA GLU A 148 -40.75 42.40 -0.87
C GLU A 148 -42.04 42.91 -1.54
N LEU A 149 -41.92 44.02 -2.28
CA LEU A 149 -43.00 44.60 -3.09
C LEU A 149 -43.18 43.78 -4.36
N ILE A 150 -44.38 43.21 -4.55
CA ILE A 150 -44.77 42.60 -5.82
C ILE A 150 -45.30 43.72 -6.72
N HIS A 151 -44.57 44.03 -7.80
CA HIS A 151 -45.03 44.92 -8.84
C HIS A 151 -46.23 44.32 -9.59
N LEU A 152 -47.33 45.05 -9.64
CA LEU A 152 -48.53 44.71 -10.40
C LEU A 152 -48.52 45.42 -11.76
N LEU A 153 -49.33 44.92 -12.69
CA LEU A 153 -49.48 45.55 -14.00
C LEU A 153 -50.03 46.98 -13.83
N PRO A 154 -49.45 47.98 -14.52
CA PRO A 154 -49.92 49.34 -14.43
C PRO A 154 -51.28 49.52 -15.12
N ILE A 155 -52.14 50.34 -14.51
CA ILE A 155 -53.44 50.71 -15.08
C ILE A 155 -53.25 51.96 -15.96
N LYS A 156 -53.76 51.91 -17.19
CA LYS A 156 -53.74 53.03 -18.13
C LYS A 156 -55.07 53.77 -18.06
N ASP A 157 -55.06 54.94 -17.46
CA ASP A 157 -56.20 55.85 -17.45
C ASP A 157 -55.96 57.02 -18.43
N LYS A 158 -56.96 57.89 -18.64
CA LYS A 158 -56.84 59.05 -19.56
C LYS A 158 -55.71 60.01 -19.18
N SER A 159 -55.27 59.99 -17.93
CA SER A 159 -54.22 60.86 -17.38
C SER A 159 -52.81 60.25 -17.44
N GLY A 160 -52.65 59.00 -17.89
CA GLY A 160 -51.36 58.33 -17.97
C GLY A 160 -51.32 56.93 -17.34
N ILE A 161 -50.12 56.35 -17.28
CA ILE A 161 -49.85 55.00 -16.79
C ILE A 161 -49.53 55.10 -15.29
N ILE A 162 -50.38 54.53 -14.43
CA ILE A 162 -50.16 54.52 -12.97
C ILE A 162 -49.58 53.16 -12.56
N PRO A 163 -48.33 53.09 -12.05
CA PRO A 163 -47.73 51.87 -11.55
C PRO A 163 -48.41 51.42 -10.25
N GLN A 164 -48.70 50.13 -10.13
CA GLN A 164 -49.19 49.50 -8.89
C GLN A 164 -48.16 48.53 -8.32
N ALA A 165 -48.07 48.45 -7.00
CA ALA A 165 -47.33 47.43 -6.27
C ALA A 165 -48.15 47.02 -5.03
N ARG A 166 -48.07 45.75 -4.65
CA ARG A 166 -48.67 45.22 -3.40
C ARG A 166 -47.61 44.53 -2.56
N GLU A 167 -47.69 44.69 -1.23
CA GLU A 167 -46.85 43.98 -0.26
C GLU A 167 -47.33 42.52 -0.19
N LYS A 168 -46.41 41.54 -0.23
CA LYS A 168 -46.76 40.13 -0.03
C LYS A 168 -47.08 39.91 1.47
N PRO A 169 -48.25 39.36 1.85
CA PRO A 169 -48.55 39.08 3.24
C PRO A 169 -47.56 38.06 3.80
N VAL A 170 -46.98 38.38 4.96
CA VAL A 170 -46.13 37.49 5.74
C VAL A 170 -47.04 36.41 6.31
N THR A 171 -46.97 35.19 5.77
CA THR A 171 -47.68 34.04 6.35
C THR A 171 -47.00 33.73 7.68
N ASP A 172 -47.64 34.11 8.78
CA ASP A 172 -47.19 33.84 10.13
C ASP A 172 -47.35 32.33 10.37
N VAL A 173 -46.24 31.61 10.40
CA VAL A 173 -46.18 30.12 10.46
C VAL A 173 -46.71 29.58 11.80
N GLN A 174 -47.22 30.43 12.68
CA GLN A 174 -47.72 30.04 14.01
C GLN A 174 -49.22 29.71 14.04
N GLN A 175 -49.98 29.98 12.97
CA GLN A 175 -51.41 29.59 12.91
C GLN A 175 -51.68 28.30 12.13
N GLU A 176 -50.66 27.71 11.47
CA GLU A 176 -50.85 26.42 10.79
C GLU A 176 -50.74 25.21 11.74
N GLU A 177 -50.25 25.36 12.97
CA GLU A 177 -50.18 24.24 13.93
C GLU A 177 -51.49 24.00 14.70
N GLU A 178 -52.48 24.91 14.66
CA GLU A 178 -53.75 24.74 15.40
C GLU A 178 -54.97 24.47 14.50
N ALA A 179 -54.82 24.45 13.17
CA ALA A 179 -55.90 24.17 12.23
C ALA A 179 -55.90 22.72 11.69
N GLU A 180 -55.22 21.79 12.38
CA GLU A 180 -55.17 20.36 12.01
C GLU A 180 -56.42 19.55 12.42
N GLU A 181 -57.48 20.18 12.93
CA GLU A 181 -58.72 19.47 13.26
C GLU A 181 -59.89 20.00 12.41
N GLU A 182 -60.53 19.06 11.69
CA GLU A 182 -61.84 19.20 11.03
C GLU A 182 -61.87 19.86 9.64
N LEU A 183 -61.17 19.29 8.67
CA LEU A 183 -61.68 19.31 7.29
C LEU A 183 -62.00 17.88 6.85
N GLU A 184 -63.30 17.70 6.76
CA GLU A 184 -64.05 16.52 6.33
C GLU A 184 -63.37 15.84 5.15
N ASP A 185 -63.28 14.51 5.26
CA ASP A 185 -62.85 13.59 4.22
C ASP A 185 -63.75 13.78 2.98
N GLU A 186 -63.44 14.78 2.14
CA GLU A 186 -63.85 14.75 0.75
C GLU A 186 -63.04 13.62 0.14
N GLU A 187 -63.67 12.44 0.15
CA GLU A 187 -63.28 11.25 -0.60
C GLU A 187 -63.20 11.64 -2.08
N GLU A 188 -62.13 12.33 -2.47
CA GLU A 188 -61.70 12.35 -3.85
C GLU A 188 -61.35 10.90 -4.16
N VAL A 189 -62.31 10.27 -4.83
CA VAL A 189 -62.22 9.00 -5.53
C VAL A 189 -61.09 9.15 -6.54
N ILE A 190 -59.84 9.13 -6.08
CA ILE A 190 -58.69 8.81 -6.89
C ILE A 190 -58.95 7.36 -7.26
N GLU A 191 -59.54 7.20 -8.44
CA GLU A 191 -59.74 5.92 -9.11
C GLU A 191 -58.42 5.18 -9.08
N ASP A 192 -58.23 4.37 -8.04
CA ASP A 192 -57.08 3.52 -7.87
C ASP A 192 -57.33 2.43 -8.92
N PRO A 193 -56.67 2.44 -10.11
CA PRO A 193 -56.79 1.35 -11.03
C PRO A 193 -55.81 0.30 -10.51
N ARG A 194 -56.10 -0.20 -9.30
CA ARG A 194 -55.64 -1.50 -8.83
C ARG A 194 -56.38 -2.51 -9.71
N LYS A 195 -56.00 -2.55 -11.00
CA LYS A 195 -55.99 -3.81 -11.72
C LYS A 195 -55.16 -4.69 -10.80
N GLU A 196 -55.81 -5.64 -10.14
CA GLU A 196 -55.17 -6.67 -9.35
C GLU A 196 -54.32 -7.49 -10.32
N LEU A 197 -53.18 -6.93 -10.71
CA LEU A 197 -52.25 -7.54 -11.63
C LEU A 197 -51.73 -8.76 -10.90
N THR A 198 -51.81 -9.88 -11.61
CA THR A 198 -51.32 -11.15 -11.10
C THR A 198 -49.83 -11.01 -10.76
N ILE A 199 -49.33 -11.71 -9.75
CA ILE A 199 -47.90 -11.67 -9.35
C ILE A 199 -46.98 -11.92 -10.56
N GLU A 200 -47.41 -12.76 -11.49
CA GLU A 200 -46.70 -13.05 -12.75
C GLU A 200 -46.60 -11.83 -13.69
N GLU A 201 -47.68 -11.06 -13.82
CA GLU A 201 -47.73 -9.86 -14.67
C GLU A 201 -46.82 -8.75 -14.12
N HIS A 202 -46.79 -8.55 -12.80
CA HIS A 202 -45.85 -7.63 -12.15
C HIS A 202 -44.38 -8.02 -12.42
N VAL A 203 -44.06 -9.31 -12.42
CA VAL A 203 -42.70 -9.78 -12.73
C VAL A 203 -42.34 -9.54 -14.20
N ILE A 204 -43.29 -9.74 -15.12
CA ILE A 204 -43.10 -9.48 -16.56
C ILE A 204 -42.91 -7.98 -16.81
N GLU A 205 -43.77 -7.14 -16.22
CA GLU A 205 -43.68 -5.68 -16.34
C GLU A 205 -42.35 -5.17 -15.78
N ARG A 206 -41.93 -5.66 -14.61
CA ARG A 206 -40.62 -5.35 -14.03
C ARG A 206 -39.47 -5.75 -14.95
N LYS A 207 -39.52 -6.93 -15.57
CA LYS A 207 -38.50 -7.39 -16.54
C LYS A 207 -38.45 -6.47 -17.76
N LYS A 208 -39.61 -6.06 -18.29
CA LYS A 208 -39.71 -5.13 -19.42
C LYS A 208 -39.13 -3.75 -19.07
N LYS A 209 -39.54 -3.17 -17.92
CA LYS A 209 -38.96 -1.92 -17.39
C LYS A 209 -37.44 -2.01 -17.24
N LEU A 210 -36.93 -3.14 -16.72
CA LEU A 210 -35.48 -3.38 -16.60
C LEU A 210 -34.77 -3.45 -17.95
N GLN A 211 -35.38 -4.08 -18.96
CA GLN A 211 -34.84 -4.15 -20.31
C GLN A 211 -34.80 -2.77 -20.97
N ASP A 212 -35.89 -1.99 -20.87
CA ASP A 212 -35.97 -0.64 -21.42
C ASP A 212 -34.89 0.27 -20.80
N LYS A 213 -34.72 0.20 -19.48
CA LYS A 213 -33.66 0.94 -18.77
C LYS A 213 -32.26 0.48 -19.17
N LYS A 214 -32.04 -0.83 -19.37
CA LYS A 214 -30.75 -1.35 -19.87
C LYS A 214 -30.43 -0.84 -21.27
N ILE A 215 -31.42 -0.82 -22.16
CA ILE A 215 -31.27 -0.28 -23.52
C ILE A 215 -30.95 1.21 -23.46
N GLN A 216 -31.64 1.96 -22.59
CA GLN A 216 -31.36 3.39 -22.39
C GLN A 216 -29.94 3.64 -21.88
N ILE A 217 -29.49 2.89 -20.86
CA ILE A 217 -28.12 2.97 -20.34
C ILE A 217 -27.10 2.66 -21.44
N ALA A 218 -27.31 1.58 -22.21
CA ALA A 218 -26.44 1.20 -23.30
C ALA A 218 -26.37 2.27 -24.40
N ALA A 219 -27.53 2.81 -24.82
CA ALA A 219 -27.60 3.85 -25.84
C ALA A 219 -26.86 5.13 -25.42
N LEU A 220 -27.00 5.56 -24.16
CA LEU A 220 -26.24 6.70 -23.63
C LEU A 220 -24.75 6.39 -23.55
N ALA A 221 -24.36 5.22 -23.03
CA ALA A 221 -22.95 4.83 -22.90
C ALA A 221 -22.25 4.75 -24.26
N SER A 222 -22.86 4.08 -25.25
CA SER A 222 -22.32 3.99 -26.61
C SER A 222 -22.22 5.37 -27.28
N ALA A 223 -23.19 6.27 -27.06
CA ALA A 223 -23.12 7.63 -27.59
C ALA A 223 -21.97 8.43 -26.97
N ILE A 224 -21.75 8.31 -25.66
CA ILE A 224 -20.65 8.99 -24.96
C ILE A 224 -19.29 8.48 -25.46
N LEU A 225 -19.12 7.16 -25.62
CA LEU A 225 -17.88 6.58 -26.14
C LEU A 225 -17.59 6.97 -27.60
N SER A 226 -18.62 7.15 -28.41
CA SER A 226 -18.45 7.53 -29.82
C SER A 226 -17.89 8.94 -30.00
N ASP A 227 -18.31 9.90 -29.17
CA ASP A 227 -17.81 11.27 -29.20
C ASP A 227 -18.00 11.92 -27.81
N PRO A 228 -16.98 11.89 -26.94
CA PRO A 228 -17.11 12.39 -25.57
C PRO A 228 -17.18 13.93 -25.50
N GLU A 229 -16.54 14.63 -26.44
CA GLU A 229 -16.48 16.10 -26.45
C GLU A 229 -17.85 16.72 -26.68
N SER A 230 -18.64 16.18 -27.61
CA SER A 230 -19.97 16.70 -27.92
C SER A 230 -21.07 16.21 -26.96
N HIS A 231 -20.90 15.05 -26.35
CA HIS A 231 -21.95 14.36 -25.58
C HIS A 231 -21.82 14.45 -24.06
N ILE A 232 -21.08 15.42 -23.52
CA ILE A 232 -20.95 15.58 -22.05
C ILE A 232 -22.30 15.73 -21.31
N LYS A 233 -23.32 16.28 -21.97
CA LYS A 233 -24.69 16.37 -21.43
C LYS A 233 -25.34 14.98 -21.24
N LYS A 234 -25.07 14.02 -22.11
CA LYS A 234 -25.54 12.63 -21.99
C LYS A 234 -24.91 11.93 -20.78
N LEU A 235 -23.67 12.31 -20.41
CA LEU A 235 -23.05 11.83 -19.17
C LEU A 235 -23.80 12.35 -17.93
N LYS A 236 -24.32 13.59 -17.99
CA LYS A 236 -25.21 14.15 -16.96
C LYS A 236 -26.52 13.38 -16.86
N GLU A 237 -27.13 13.09 -17.99
CA GLU A 237 -28.35 12.27 -18.08
C GLU A 237 -28.13 10.87 -17.51
N LEU A 238 -27.05 10.18 -17.91
CA LEU A 238 -26.71 8.85 -17.40
C LEU A 238 -26.50 8.84 -15.89
N ARG A 239 -25.84 9.86 -15.32
CA ARG A 239 -25.70 9.99 -13.85
C ARG A 239 -27.02 10.26 -13.15
N SER A 240 -27.95 10.98 -13.77
CA SER A 240 -29.25 11.26 -13.16
C SER A 240 -30.06 9.99 -12.89
N MET A 241 -29.84 8.92 -13.66
CA MET A 241 -30.40 7.58 -13.40
C MET A 241 -29.89 6.93 -12.10
N LEU A 242 -28.85 7.47 -11.45
CA LEU A 242 -28.50 7.06 -10.08
C LEU A 242 -29.56 7.46 -9.05
N MET A 243 -30.43 8.42 -9.39
CA MET A 243 -31.55 8.86 -8.56
C MET A 243 -32.89 8.26 -9.00
N GLU A 244 -32.86 7.14 -9.75
CA GLU A 244 -34.07 6.42 -10.18
C GLU A 244 -35.00 6.14 -8.99
N GLN A 245 -36.28 6.48 -9.14
CA GLN A 245 -37.28 6.46 -8.08
C GLN A 245 -38.15 5.20 -8.10
N ASP A 246 -38.26 4.52 -9.25
CA ASP A 246 -39.11 3.33 -9.37
C ASP A 246 -38.71 2.22 -8.37
N PRO A 247 -39.56 1.86 -7.39
CA PRO A 247 -39.24 0.86 -6.37
C PRO A 247 -38.80 -0.49 -6.92
N ASP A 248 -39.41 -0.94 -8.01
CA ASP A 248 -39.20 -2.28 -8.56
C ASP A 248 -37.81 -2.43 -9.19
N VAL A 249 -37.27 -1.32 -9.68
CA VAL A 249 -36.14 -1.29 -10.62
C VAL A 249 -34.95 -0.46 -10.11
N ALA A 250 -35.16 0.44 -9.16
CA ALA A 250 -34.17 1.41 -8.67
C ALA A 250 -32.84 0.75 -8.28
N VAL A 251 -32.86 -0.32 -7.47
CA VAL A 251 -31.63 -0.95 -6.95
C VAL A 251 -30.76 -1.46 -8.09
N THR A 252 -31.36 -2.18 -9.04
CA THR A 252 -30.69 -2.79 -10.17
C THR A 252 -30.20 -1.75 -11.17
N VAL A 253 -31.01 -0.73 -11.48
CA VAL A 253 -30.60 0.36 -12.37
C VAL A 253 -29.44 1.14 -11.77
N ARG A 254 -29.51 1.50 -10.48
CA ARG A 254 -28.42 2.19 -9.80
C ARG A 254 -27.13 1.37 -9.84
N LYS A 255 -27.17 0.06 -9.59
CA LYS A 255 -25.98 -0.82 -9.72
C LYS A 255 -25.40 -0.81 -11.13
N LEU A 256 -26.25 -0.93 -12.15
CA LEU A 256 -25.81 -0.93 -13.55
C LEU A 256 -25.20 0.42 -13.95
N VAL A 257 -25.80 1.54 -13.53
CA VAL A 257 -25.31 2.88 -13.80
C VAL A 257 -23.98 3.13 -13.09
N ILE A 258 -23.81 2.69 -11.84
CA ILE A 258 -22.52 2.80 -11.12
C ILE A 258 -21.40 2.13 -11.90
N ILE A 259 -21.61 0.89 -12.35
CA ILE A 259 -20.63 0.11 -13.10
C ILE A 259 -20.38 0.72 -14.48
N SER A 260 -21.45 1.11 -15.18
CA SER A 260 -21.34 1.70 -16.53
C SER A 260 -20.57 3.02 -16.50
N LEU A 261 -20.87 3.90 -15.53
CA LEU A 261 -20.14 5.16 -15.37
C LEU A 261 -18.68 4.93 -14.99
N MET A 262 -18.38 3.95 -14.15
CA MET A 262 -17.01 3.58 -13.81
C MET A 262 -16.20 3.22 -15.06
N GLU A 263 -16.71 2.32 -15.90
CA GLU A 263 -16.02 1.92 -17.14
C GLU A 263 -15.89 3.10 -18.10
N LEU A 264 -16.94 3.91 -18.27
CA LEU A 264 -16.87 5.12 -19.08
C LEU A 264 -15.78 6.09 -18.60
N PHE A 265 -15.62 6.27 -17.28
CA PHE A 265 -14.56 7.11 -16.75
C PHE A 265 -13.17 6.51 -16.97
N LYS A 266 -13.00 5.19 -16.91
CA LYS A 266 -11.71 4.56 -17.25
C LYS A 266 -11.30 4.85 -18.70
N ASP A 267 -12.26 4.88 -19.63
CA ASP A 267 -11.99 5.07 -21.05
C ASP A 267 -11.86 6.55 -21.47
N ILE A 268 -12.66 7.45 -20.89
CA ILE A 268 -12.72 8.87 -21.29
C ILE A 268 -11.62 9.70 -20.62
N THR A 269 -11.15 9.29 -19.43
CA THR A 269 -10.28 10.12 -18.61
C THR A 269 -8.87 10.20 -19.20
N PRO A 270 -8.30 11.41 -19.38
CA PRO A 270 -6.94 11.54 -19.89
C PRO A 270 -5.88 11.07 -18.88
N SER A 271 -4.69 10.74 -19.38
CA SER A 271 -3.54 10.34 -18.54
C SER A 271 -2.92 11.47 -17.72
N TYR A 272 -3.37 12.72 -17.90
CA TYR A 272 -2.88 13.90 -17.18
C TYR A 272 -3.95 14.49 -16.24
N LYS A 273 -3.50 15.20 -15.21
CA LYS A 273 -4.37 15.90 -14.26
C LYS A 273 -4.85 17.21 -14.87
N ILE A 274 -6.17 17.39 -14.97
CA ILE A 274 -6.80 18.62 -15.48
C ILE A 274 -6.66 19.72 -14.42
N ARG A 275 -5.97 20.81 -14.78
CA ARG A 275 -5.76 21.97 -13.89
C ARG A 275 -6.97 22.91 -13.97
N PRO A 276 -7.48 23.42 -12.84
CA PRO A 276 -8.48 24.49 -12.87
C PRO A 276 -7.90 25.74 -13.54
N LEU A 277 -8.61 26.29 -14.54
CA LEU A 277 -8.21 27.49 -15.26
C LEU A 277 -8.21 28.71 -14.33
N THR A 278 -7.18 29.54 -14.43
CA THR A 278 -7.12 30.81 -13.70
C THR A 278 -8.13 31.82 -14.27
N GLU A 279 -8.58 32.78 -13.45
CA GLU A 279 -9.53 33.82 -13.89
C GLU A 279 -9.02 34.62 -15.10
N ALA A 280 -7.71 34.85 -15.18
CA ALA A 280 -7.06 35.47 -16.33
C ALA A 280 -7.14 34.60 -17.60
N GLU A 281 -7.01 33.28 -17.48
CA GLU A 281 -7.12 32.34 -18.60
C GLU A 281 -8.56 32.13 -19.05
N LYS A 282 -9.54 32.21 -18.14
CA LYS A 282 -10.96 32.15 -18.45
C LYS A 282 -11.46 33.37 -19.22
N SER A 283 -10.95 34.55 -18.88
CA SER A 283 -11.30 35.81 -19.55
C SER A 283 -10.58 36.04 -20.88
N THR A 284 -9.51 35.28 -21.14
CA THR A 284 -8.76 35.39 -22.40
C THR A 284 -9.57 34.81 -23.56
N LYS A 285 -9.76 35.58 -24.63
CA LYS A 285 -10.41 35.11 -25.87
C LYS A 285 -9.51 34.09 -26.58
N ILE A 286 -10.02 32.88 -26.74
CA ILE A 286 -9.28 31.78 -27.39
C ILE A 286 -10.06 31.29 -28.60
N ARG A 287 -9.37 30.52 -29.45
CA ARG A 287 -9.96 29.81 -30.58
C ARG A 287 -11.12 28.93 -30.13
N LYS A 288 -12.11 28.77 -31.02
CA LYS A 288 -13.32 27.96 -30.79
C LYS A 288 -12.99 26.52 -30.39
N GLU A 289 -11.97 25.90 -30.98
CA GLU A 289 -11.54 24.52 -30.66
C GLU A 289 -11.04 24.38 -29.22
N THR A 290 -10.15 25.27 -28.79
CA THR A 290 -9.65 25.24 -27.41
C THR A 290 -10.74 25.57 -26.40
N GLN A 291 -11.71 26.41 -26.78
CA GLN A 291 -12.87 26.67 -25.94
C GLN A 291 -13.73 25.41 -25.74
N LYS A 292 -13.99 24.65 -26.81
CA LYS A 292 -14.70 23.36 -26.73
C LYS A 292 -13.98 22.36 -25.83
N LEU A 293 -12.66 22.23 -25.98
CA LEU A 293 -11.84 21.35 -25.14
C LEU A 293 -11.93 21.73 -23.66
N ARG A 294 -11.89 23.03 -23.35
CA ARG A 294 -12.02 23.53 -21.96
C ARG A 294 -13.39 23.24 -21.37
N GLU A 295 -14.46 23.50 -22.13
CA GLU A 295 -15.82 23.21 -21.71
C GLU A 295 -16.02 21.70 -21.47
N PHE A 296 -15.43 20.87 -22.32
CA PHE A 296 -15.40 19.42 -22.13
C PHE A 296 -14.62 19.01 -20.88
N GLU A 297 -13.39 19.50 -20.69
CA GLU A 297 -12.56 19.17 -19.52
C GLU A 297 -13.20 19.63 -18.20
N GLU A 298 -13.75 20.86 -18.15
CA GLU A 298 -14.47 21.35 -16.98
C GLU A 298 -15.74 20.51 -16.72
N GLY A 299 -16.47 20.15 -17.78
CA GLY A 299 -17.64 19.29 -17.72
C GLY A 299 -17.31 17.87 -17.23
N LEU A 300 -16.22 17.27 -17.72
CA LEU A 300 -15.74 15.95 -17.36
C LEU A 300 -15.33 15.91 -15.88
N VAL A 301 -14.52 16.86 -15.43
CA VAL A 301 -14.09 16.95 -14.02
C VAL A 301 -15.28 17.18 -13.10
N SER A 302 -16.21 18.05 -13.48
CA SER A 302 -17.44 18.33 -12.71
C SER A 302 -18.30 17.07 -12.59
N GLN A 303 -18.50 16.36 -13.69
CA GLN A 303 -19.35 15.19 -13.73
C GLN A 303 -18.73 13.98 -13.04
N TYR A 304 -17.41 13.82 -13.13
CA TYR A 304 -16.63 12.87 -12.35
C TYR A 304 -16.72 13.16 -10.85
N LYS A 305 -16.56 14.43 -10.45
CA LYS A 305 -16.73 14.86 -9.06
C LYS A 305 -18.11 14.48 -8.50
N PHE A 306 -19.17 14.84 -9.23
CA PHE A 306 -20.53 14.52 -8.78
C PHE A 306 -20.82 13.01 -8.76
N TYR A 307 -20.20 12.23 -9.65
CA TYR A 307 -20.28 10.78 -9.60
C TYR A 307 -19.63 10.24 -8.31
N LEU A 308 -18.43 10.72 -7.97
CA LEU A 308 -17.74 10.34 -6.72
C LEU A 308 -18.53 10.77 -5.47
N GLU A 309 -19.15 11.95 -5.48
CA GLU A 309 -20.03 12.42 -4.40
C GLU A 309 -21.25 11.51 -4.22
N ASN A 310 -21.86 11.06 -5.32
CA ASN A 310 -22.96 10.10 -5.27
C ASN A 310 -22.52 8.76 -4.65
N LEU A 311 -21.33 8.26 -5.03
CA LEU A 311 -20.78 7.04 -4.44
C LEU A 311 -20.45 7.21 -2.95
N GLU A 312 -19.86 8.35 -2.56
CA GLU A 312 -19.62 8.67 -1.15
C GLU A 312 -20.92 8.70 -0.37
N GLN A 313 -21.97 9.34 -0.90
CA GLN A 313 -23.27 9.42 -0.25
C GLN A 313 -23.89 8.03 -0.07
N ILE A 314 -23.82 7.18 -1.09
CA ILE A 314 -24.26 5.77 -1.01
C ILE A 314 -23.55 5.03 0.14
N VAL A 315 -22.23 5.18 0.26
CA VAL A 315 -21.44 4.51 1.30
C VAL A 315 -21.79 5.08 2.68
N LYS A 316 -21.97 6.40 2.79
CA LYS A 316 -22.39 7.06 4.04
C LYS A 316 -23.79 6.64 4.49
N ASP A 317 -24.75 6.58 3.58
CA ASP A 317 -26.12 6.15 3.85
C ASP A 317 -26.13 4.71 4.38
N TRP A 318 -25.33 3.83 3.77
CA TRP A 318 -25.14 2.46 4.25
C TRP A 318 -24.53 2.41 5.67
N LYS A 319 -23.50 3.23 5.95
CA LYS A 319 -22.84 3.27 7.27
C LYS A 319 -23.73 3.81 8.38
N GLN A 320 -24.47 4.88 8.11
CA GLN A 320 -25.32 5.53 9.11
C GLN A 320 -26.60 4.73 9.40
N ARG A 321 -26.94 3.72 8.57
CA ARG A 321 -28.21 2.97 8.63
C ARG A 321 -29.45 3.88 8.68
N LYS A 322 -29.33 5.14 8.26
CA LYS A 322 -30.44 6.09 8.23
C LYS A 322 -31.19 5.91 6.92
N LEU A 323 -32.43 5.45 6.97
CA LEU A 323 -33.36 5.62 5.87
C LEU A 323 -33.76 7.09 5.83
N LYS A 324 -33.48 7.78 4.72
CA LYS A 324 -34.22 9.01 4.41
C LYS A 324 -35.66 8.57 4.08
N LYS A 325 -36.66 9.28 4.59
CA LYS A 325 -38.09 9.01 4.31
C LYS A 325 -38.38 8.93 2.79
N SER A 326 -37.58 9.60 1.96
CA SER A 326 -37.71 9.64 0.50
C SER A 326 -37.00 8.51 -0.27
N ASN A 327 -36.28 7.60 0.41
CA ASN A 327 -35.53 6.56 -0.29
C ASN A 327 -36.36 5.29 -0.45
N VAL A 328 -36.63 4.97 -1.71
CA VAL A 328 -37.44 3.81 -2.15
C VAL A 328 -36.74 2.46 -1.93
N VAL A 329 -35.45 2.47 -1.57
CA VAL A 329 -34.62 1.26 -1.52
C VAL A 329 -34.56 0.65 -0.11
N SER A 330 -34.78 -0.66 -0.02
CA SER A 330 -34.68 -1.40 1.25
C SER A 330 -33.24 -1.48 1.80
N LEU A 331 -33.11 -1.64 3.13
CA LEU A 331 -31.81 -1.65 3.82
C LEU A 331 -30.88 -2.80 3.34
N LYS A 332 -31.44 -3.98 3.05
CA LYS A 332 -30.67 -5.12 2.51
C LYS A 332 -30.15 -4.82 1.10
N ALA A 333 -30.95 -4.14 0.28
CA ALA A 333 -30.54 -3.71 -1.06
C ALA A 333 -29.45 -2.62 -1.01
N TYR A 334 -29.49 -1.74 -0.01
CA TYR A 334 -28.44 -0.72 0.21
C TYR A 334 -27.06 -1.34 0.46
N LYS A 335 -26.96 -2.42 1.24
CA LYS A 335 -25.68 -3.12 1.45
C LYS A 335 -25.10 -3.59 0.12
N GLY A 336 -25.90 -4.27 -0.70
CA GLY A 336 -25.43 -4.76 -2.01
C GLY A 336 -25.14 -3.63 -3.01
N LEU A 337 -25.75 -2.46 -2.86
CA LEU A 337 -25.47 -1.28 -3.67
C LEU A 337 -24.17 -0.60 -3.22
N ALA A 338 -23.93 -0.51 -1.90
CA ALA A 338 -22.69 -0.02 -1.33
C ALA A 338 -21.50 -0.92 -1.69
N GLU A 339 -21.64 -2.24 -1.67
CA GLU A 339 -20.58 -3.17 -2.12
C GLU A 339 -20.15 -2.89 -3.57
N VAL A 340 -21.10 -2.65 -4.47
CA VAL A 340 -20.82 -2.28 -5.87
C VAL A 340 -20.16 -0.91 -5.97
N ALA A 341 -20.61 0.07 -5.18
CA ALA A 341 -19.98 1.39 -5.12
C ALA A 341 -18.54 1.35 -4.59
N VAL A 342 -18.26 0.51 -3.57
CA VAL A 342 -16.90 0.32 -3.07
C VAL A 342 -16.04 -0.40 -4.10
N LYS A 343 -16.60 -1.41 -4.79
CA LYS A 343 -15.90 -2.05 -5.91
C LYS A 343 -15.50 -1.03 -6.96
N SER A 344 -16.41 -0.14 -7.34
CA SER A 344 -16.13 0.86 -8.36
C SER A 344 -15.09 1.88 -7.93
N LEU A 345 -15.14 2.34 -6.68
CA LEU A 345 -14.09 3.21 -6.10
C LEU A 345 -12.73 2.50 -6.10
N CYS A 346 -12.68 1.23 -5.72
CA CYS A 346 -11.45 0.43 -5.71
C CYS A 346 -10.85 0.28 -7.11
N GLU A 347 -11.67 0.01 -8.11
CA GLU A 347 -11.22 -0.10 -9.51
C GLU A 347 -10.78 1.25 -10.08
N LEU A 348 -11.46 2.35 -9.75
CA LEU A 348 -11.04 3.69 -10.15
C LEU A 348 -9.72 4.12 -9.50
N LEU A 349 -9.49 3.75 -8.23
CA LEU A 349 -8.23 4.03 -7.56
C LEU A 349 -7.06 3.33 -8.27
N VAL A 350 -7.25 2.09 -8.70
CA VAL A 350 -6.23 1.29 -9.39
C VAL A 350 -6.02 1.78 -10.82
N ALA A 351 -7.10 2.09 -11.55
CA ALA A 351 -7.02 2.51 -12.95
C ALA A 351 -6.56 3.97 -13.13
N LEU A 352 -7.01 4.89 -12.28
CA LEU A 352 -6.82 6.33 -12.41
C LEU A 352 -6.11 6.96 -11.19
N PRO A 353 -4.91 6.47 -10.79
CA PRO A 353 -4.23 6.96 -9.58
C PRO A 353 -3.70 8.40 -9.70
N HIS A 354 -3.51 8.89 -10.92
CA HIS A 354 -2.96 10.22 -11.20
C HIS A 354 -4.02 11.30 -11.48
N PHE A 355 -5.27 10.88 -11.73
CA PHE A 355 -6.33 11.80 -12.14
C PHE A 355 -6.89 12.61 -10.96
N ASN A 356 -7.62 13.67 -11.28
CA ASN A 356 -8.26 14.56 -10.30
C ASN A 356 -9.02 13.76 -9.23
N PHE A 357 -8.99 14.23 -7.98
CA PHE A 357 -9.66 13.63 -6.82
C PHE A 357 -9.19 12.23 -6.37
N HIS A 358 -8.06 11.71 -6.89
CA HIS A 358 -7.48 10.45 -6.41
C HIS A 358 -7.30 10.41 -4.87
N ASN A 359 -6.84 11.52 -4.27
CA ASN A 359 -6.69 11.64 -2.81
C ASN A 359 -8.00 11.47 -2.05
N ASN A 360 -9.12 11.93 -2.62
CA ASN A 360 -10.41 11.79 -1.97
C ASN A 360 -10.90 10.35 -2.02
N ILE A 361 -10.67 9.65 -3.14
CA ILE A 361 -10.97 8.21 -3.25
C ILE A 361 -10.19 7.43 -2.20
N ILE A 362 -8.91 7.76 -1.99
CA ILE A 362 -8.07 7.18 -0.93
C ILE A 362 -8.72 7.39 0.44
N VAL A 363 -9.15 8.62 0.76
CA VAL A 363 -9.77 8.97 2.05
C VAL A 363 -11.09 8.22 2.27
N LEU A 364 -11.83 7.89 1.21
CA LEU A 364 -13.03 7.06 1.30
C LEU A 364 -12.71 5.57 1.50
N ILE A 365 -11.68 5.06 0.82
CA ILE A 365 -11.30 3.64 0.85
C ILE A 365 -10.61 3.26 2.17
N VAL A 366 -9.74 4.12 2.71
CA VAL A 366 -8.93 3.82 3.90
C VAL A 366 -9.79 3.42 5.11
N PRO A 367 -10.86 4.15 5.48
CA PRO A 367 -11.76 3.73 6.55
C PRO A 367 -12.49 2.41 6.29
N LEU A 368 -12.72 2.06 5.02
CA LEU A 368 -13.40 0.81 4.62
C LEU A 368 -12.49 -0.42 4.72
N MET A 369 -11.17 -0.24 4.69
CA MET A 369 -10.21 -1.31 4.96
C MET A 369 -10.35 -1.89 6.38
N ASN A 370 -10.74 -1.05 7.34
CA ASN A 370 -10.96 -1.45 8.73
C ASN A 370 -12.42 -1.82 9.03
N ASP A 371 -13.26 -2.01 8.00
CA ASP A 371 -14.66 -2.33 8.23
C ASP A 371 -14.88 -3.76 8.72
N GLY A 372 -16.00 -3.98 9.44
CA GLY A 372 -16.42 -5.31 9.90
C GLY A 372 -16.89 -6.24 8.78
N SER A 373 -17.26 -5.70 7.61
CA SER A 373 -17.64 -6.51 6.44
C SER A 373 -16.40 -7.05 5.72
N LYS A 374 -16.07 -8.34 5.95
CA LYS A 374 -14.98 -9.06 5.27
C LYS A 374 -14.87 -8.82 3.75
N PRO A 375 -15.95 -8.94 2.94
CA PRO A 375 -15.82 -8.74 1.50
C PRO A 375 -15.42 -7.30 1.14
N VAL A 376 -15.94 -6.30 1.86
CA VAL A 376 -15.62 -4.89 1.61
C VAL A 376 -14.18 -4.58 1.99
N SER A 377 -13.75 -5.01 3.18
CA SER A 377 -12.38 -4.81 3.65
C SER A 377 -11.35 -5.49 2.75
N GLU A 378 -11.61 -6.74 2.34
CA GLU A 378 -10.69 -7.50 1.49
C GLU A 378 -10.55 -6.87 0.11
N MET A 379 -11.66 -6.40 -0.48
CA MET A 379 -11.65 -5.68 -1.75
C MET A 379 -10.83 -4.39 -1.67
N CYS A 380 -11.01 -3.59 -0.61
CA CYS A 380 -10.25 -2.36 -0.39
C CYS A 380 -8.75 -2.65 -0.18
N CYS A 381 -8.42 -3.64 0.66
CA CYS A 381 -7.04 -4.06 0.90
C CYS A 381 -6.37 -4.56 -0.39
N GLU A 382 -7.07 -5.36 -1.19
CA GLU A 382 -6.55 -5.87 -2.46
C GLU A 382 -6.34 -4.75 -3.49
N ALA A 383 -7.24 -3.77 -3.55
CA ALA A 383 -7.08 -2.60 -4.41
C ALA A 383 -5.84 -1.78 -4.03
N VAL A 384 -5.60 -1.55 -2.74
CA VAL A 384 -4.41 -0.87 -2.24
C VAL A 384 -3.14 -1.67 -2.54
N LYS A 385 -3.15 -3.00 -2.35
CA LYS A 385 -2.03 -3.87 -2.74
C LYS A 385 -1.72 -3.78 -4.24
N LYS A 386 -2.75 -3.78 -5.10
CA LYS A 386 -2.59 -3.60 -6.56
C LYS A 386 -2.01 -2.24 -6.90
N LEU A 387 -2.50 -1.17 -6.27
CA LEU A 387 -1.98 0.18 -6.45
C LEU A 387 -0.48 0.26 -6.10
N PHE A 388 -0.06 -0.27 -4.95
CA PHE A 388 1.35 -0.25 -4.55
C PHE A 388 2.25 -1.07 -5.50
N LYS A 389 1.75 -2.18 -6.04
CA LYS A 389 2.47 -2.97 -7.06
C LYS A 389 2.59 -2.25 -8.40
N GLN A 390 1.61 -1.42 -8.78
CA GLN A 390 1.58 -0.75 -10.08
C GLN A 390 2.24 0.64 -10.07
N ASP A 391 2.14 1.40 -8.98
CA ASP A 391 2.60 2.79 -8.88
C ASP A 391 4.13 2.91 -8.98
N LYS A 392 4.61 3.40 -10.13
CA LYS A 392 6.05 3.55 -10.42
C LYS A 392 6.61 4.89 -9.95
N LEU A 393 5.75 5.88 -9.76
CA LEU A 393 6.13 7.24 -9.40
C LEU A 393 6.18 7.44 -7.88
N GLY A 394 5.33 6.72 -7.15
CA GLY A 394 5.24 6.74 -5.69
C GLY A 394 4.32 7.82 -5.13
N GLN A 395 3.78 8.71 -5.97
CA GLN A 395 2.92 9.81 -5.50
C GLN A 395 1.57 9.31 -4.95
N ALA A 396 0.93 8.35 -5.63
CA ALA A 396 -0.32 7.77 -5.15
C ALA A 396 -0.07 6.93 -3.89
N SER A 397 1.03 6.17 -3.87
CA SER A 397 1.44 5.38 -2.72
C SER A 397 1.67 6.24 -1.47
N LEU A 398 2.37 7.38 -1.62
CA LEU A 398 2.58 8.35 -0.55
C LEU A 398 1.24 8.88 -0.01
N GLY A 399 0.30 9.22 -0.90
CA GLY A 399 -1.03 9.67 -0.52
C GLY A 399 -1.79 8.65 0.32
N VAL A 400 -1.78 7.38 -0.09
CA VAL A 400 -2.40 6.28 0.67
C VAL A 400 -1.76 6.12 2.04
N ILE A 401 -0.43 6.09 2.12
CA ILE A 401 0.30 5.88 3.37
C ILE A 401 0.05 7.02 4.37
N LYS A 402 0.03 8.27 3.91
CA LYS A 402 -0.31 9.42 4.76
C LYS A 402 -1.69 9.27 5.41
N VAL A 403 -2.67 8.87 4.61
CA VAL A 403 -4.05 8.69 5.08
C VAL A 403 -4.17 7.47 6.00
N ILE A 404 -3.51 6.36 5.69
CA ILE A 404 -3.45 5.17 6.57
C ILE A 404 -2.79 5.52 7.90
N SER A 405 -1.64 6.20 7.90
CA SER A 405 -0.94 6.61 9.13
C SER A 405 -1.80 7.53 9.99
N GLY A 406 -2.45 8.52 9.37
CA GLY A 406 -3.39 9.41 10.04
C GLY A 406 -4.61 8.66 10.62
N PHE A 407 -5.13 7.68 9.89
CA PHE A 407 -6.26 6.85 10.32
C PHE A 407 -5.91 5.94 11.50
N VAL A 408 -4.76 5.25 11.44
CA VAL A 408 -4.27 4.38 12.53
C VAL A 408 -4.06 5.20 13.81
N LYS A 409 -3.48 6.40 13.69
CA LYS A 409 -3.34 7.33 14.82
C LYS A 409 -4.69 7.79 15.37
N GLY A 410 -5.64 8.11 14.49
CA GLY A 410 -6.98 8.57 14.88
C GLY A 410 -7.85 7.50 15.56
N ARG A 411 -7.51 6.22 15.37
CA ARG A 411 -8.19 5.06 15.98
C ARG A 411 -7.44 4.49 17.19
N ASN A 412 -6.45 5.20 17.73
CA ASN A 412 -5.61 4.72 18.83
C ASN A 412 -5.08 3.29 18.60
N TYR A 413 -4.67 2.98 17.36
CA TYR A 413 -4.11 1.68 16.95
C TYR A 413 -5.09 0.48 17.03
N GLU A 414 -6.39 0.72 17.22
CA GLU A 414 -7.42 -0.33 17.10
C GLU A 414 -7.80 -0.54 15.62
N VAL A 415 -6.95 -1.28 14.90
CA VAL A 415 -7.07 -1.51 13.46
C VAL A 415 -6.83 -2.98 13.12
N ARG A 416 -7.43 -3.47 12.04
CA ARG A 416 -7.18 -4.82 11.51
C ARG A 416 -5.74 -4.96 11.00
N PRO A 417 -5.04 -6.06 11.31
CA PRO A 417 -3.65 -6.28 10.87
C PRO A 417 -3.50 -6.34 9.35
N GLU A 418 -4.54 -6.76 8.62
CA GLU A 418 -4.57 -6.78 7.16
C GLU A 418 -4.25 -5.41 6.53
N MET A 419 -4.63 -4.32 7.20
CA MET A 419 -4.36 -2.96 6.73
C MET A 419 -2.85 -2.67 6.69
N LEU A 420 -2.11 -3.05 7.74
CA LEU A 420 -0.66 -2.88 7.79
C LEU A 420 0.05 -3.86 6.86
N LYS A 421 -0.48 -5.09 6.69
CA LYS A 421 0.03 -6.05 5.70
C LYS A 421 0.01 -5.49 4.27
N THR A 422 -0.80 -4.47 3.96
CA THR A 422 -0.73 -3.81 2.66
C THR A 422 0.61 -3.09 2.42
N PHE A 423 1.27 -2.57 3.46
CA PHE A 423 2.58 -1.91 3.33
C PHE A 423 3.67 -2.86 2.82
N LEU A 424 3.56 -4.16 3.08
CA LEU A 424 4.48 -5.16 2.54
C LEU A 424 4.50 -5.17 1.01
N CYS A 425 3.45 -4.72 0.32
CA CYS A 425 3.40 -4.68 -1.14
C CYS A 425 4.10 -3.45 -1.76
N LEU A 426 4.68 -2.57 -0.95
CA LEU A 426 5.37 -1.38 -1.44
C LEU A 426 6.67 -1.74 -2.18
N ARG A 427 6.87 -1.12 -3.36
CA ARG A 427 8.04 -1.36 -4.24
C ARG A 427 9.22 -0.44 -3.92
N ILE A 428 9.62 -0.38 -2.65
CA ILE A 428 10.66 0.58 -2.23
C ILE A 428 12.08 0.06 -2.45
N LYS A 429 12.23 -1.19 -2.89
CA LYS A 429 13.54 -1.80 -3.23
C LYS A 429 14.37 -1.01 -4.25
N GLU A 430 13.78 -0.08 -5.01
CA GLU A 430 14.50 0.75 -5.99
C GLU A 430 15.39 1.85 -5.37
N VAL A 431 15.32 2.12 -4.05
CA VAL A 431 16.05 3.25 -3.44
C VAL A 431 17.57 3.05 -3.38
N GLU A 432 18.07 1.81 -3.32
CA GLU A 432 19.52 1.55 -3.22
C GLU A 432 20.18 1.18 -4.55
N VAL A 433 19.53 0.36 -5.39
CA VAL A 433 20.19 -0.25 -6.57
C VAL A 433 20.76 0.78 -7.56
N LYS A 434 20.20 1.99 -7.64
CA LYS A 434 20.64 3.01 -8.59
C LYS A 434 21.68 3.98 -8.06
N LYS A 435 21.77 4.22 -6.75
CA LYS A 435 22.78 5.15 -6.22
C LYS A 435 24.17 4.56 -6.35
N ASP A 436 24.36 3.32 -5.92
CA ASP A 436 25.70 2.73 -5.95
C ASP A 436 26.17 2.40 -7.37
N THR A 437 25.26 2.00 -8.27
CA THR A 437 25.66 1.67 -9.64
C THR A 437 25.96 2.90 -10.49
N GLU A 438 25.29 4.03 -10.28
CA GLU A 438 25.53 5.24 -11.08
C GLU A 438 26.64 6.14 -10.50
N ASP A 439 26.75 6.24 -9.17
CA ASP A 439 27.78 7.08 -8.55
C ASP A 439 29.17 6.43 -8.59
N ILE A 440 29.28 5.10 -8.54
CA ILE A 440 30.58 4.40 -8.66
C ILE A 440 31.11 4.39 -10.10
N ASN A 441 30.23 4.25 -11.10
CA ASN A 441 30.68 4.01 -12.49
C ASN A 441 30.96 5.26 -13.33
N LYS A 442 30.85 6.46 -12.77
CA LYS A 442 31.30 7.68 -13.45
C LYS A 442 32.42 8.30 -12.64
N PRO A 443 33.70 7.93 -12.90
CA PRO A 443 34.81 8.79 -12.53
C PRO A 443 34.64 10.09 -13.31
N LYS A 444 33.91 11.04 -12.72
CA LYS A 444 33.83 12.41 -13.19
C LYS A 444 35.24 12.96 -13.00
N ARG A 445 36.09 12.78 -14.02
CA ARG A 445 37.29 13.58 -14.22
C ARG A 445 36.78 15.01 -14.26
N PHE A 446 36.80 15.67 -13.11
CA PHE A 446 36.55 17.09 -12.93
C PHE A 446 37.70 17.84 -13.61
N MET A 447 37.80 17.73 -14.94
CA MET A 447 38.52 18.73 -15.70
C MET A 447 37.71 20.01 -15.59
N THR A 448 38.27 20.95 -14.85
CA THR A 448 37.74 22.27 -14.56
C THR A 448 37.24 22.91 -15.85
N PHE A 449 36.08 23.57 -15.81
CA PHE A 449 35.43 24.22 -16.96
C PHE A 449 36.39 25.09 -17.81
N LYS A 450 37.44 25.65 -17.18
CA LYS A 450 38.52 26.40 -17.85
C LYS A 450 39.40 25.55 -18.77
N GLU A 451 39.75 24.33 -18.40
CA GLU A 451 40.63 23.45 -19.20
C GLU A 451 39.87 22.92 -20.43
N LYS A 452 38.63 22.44 -20.25
CA LYS A 452 37.77 22.05 -21.38
C LYS A 452 37.51 23.20 -22.37
N ARG A 453 37.59 24.45 -21.92
CA ARG A 453 37.36 25.63 -22.76
C ARG A 453 38.61 26.04 -23.56
N LYS A 454 39.82 25.80 -23.03
CA LYS A 454 41.08 26.17 -23.70
C LYS A 454 41.46 25.21 -24.83
N THR A 455 41.15 23.91 -24.72
CA THR A 455 41.63 22.92 -25.70
C THR A 455 40.69 22.65 -26.88
N LEU A 456 39.47 23.22 -26.91
CA LEU A 456 38.52 22.94 -27.99
C LEU A 456 38.58 23.93 -29.15
N SER A 457 38.83 23.38 -30.34
CA SER A 457 38.71 24.06 -31.63
C SER A 457 37.32 24.67 -31.82
N ARG A 458 37.21 25.75 -32.59
CA ARG A 458 35.93 26.43 -32.89
C ARG A 458 34.86 25.46 -33.44
N MET A 459 35.26 24.41 -34.16
CA MET A 459 34.36 23.40 -34.70
C MET A 459 33.78 22.48 -33.61
N GLN A 460 34.62 21.94 -32.74
CA GLN A 460 34.19 21.14 -31.59
C GLN A 460 33.26 21.92 -30.65
N ARG A 461 33.47 23.23 -30.50
CA ARG A 461 32.55 24.10 -29.72
C ARG A 461 31.16 24.18 -30.33
N LYS A 462 31.03 24.20 -31.66
CA LYS A 462 29.72 24.20 -32.33
C LYS A 462 29.04 22.84 -32.18
N TRP A 463 29.80 21.76 -32.33
CA TRP A 463 29.30 20.39 -32.17
C TRP A 463 28.80 20.13 -30.75
N LYS A 464 29.58 20.50 -29.73
CA LYS A 464 29.17 20.36 -28.33
C LYS A 464 27.95 21.21 -27.97
N LYS A 465 27.82 22.42 -28.52
CA LYS A 465 26.61 23.25 -28.32
C LYS A 465 25.38 22.64 -29.00
N ALA A 466 25.56 21.99 -30.14
CA ALA A 466 24.49 21.27 -30.82
C ALA A 466 24.11 20.02 -30.04
N GLU A 467 25.08 19.28 -29.51
CA GLU A 467 24.90 18.14 -28.61
C GLU A 467 24.18 18.54 -27.32
N GLU A 468 24.60 19.63 -26.64
CA GLU A 468 23.92 20.16 -25.45
C GLU A 468 22.50 20.66 -25.76
N LYS A 469 22.25 21.13 -26.99
CA LYS A 469 20.90 21.55 -27.43
C LYS A 469 20.03 20.33 -27.73
N LEU A 470 20.58 19.33 -28.42
CA LEU A 470 19.94 18.06 -28.71
C LEU A 470 19.64 17.30 -27.42
N GLU A 471 20.57 17.27 -26.47
CA GLU A 471 20.38 16.62 -25.17
C GLU A 471 19.33 17.36 -24.33
N ARG A 472 19.19 18.68 -24.47
CA ARG A 472 18.10 19.44 -23.84
C ARG A 472 16.75 19.12 -24.49
N GLU A 473 16.70 19.05 -25.82
CA GLU A 473 15.50 18.68 -26.58
C GLU A 473 15.09 17.22 -26.31
N LEU A 474 16.06 16.30 -26.20
CA LEU A 474 15.84 14.91 -25.80
C LEU A 474 15.33 14.83 -24.36
N ARG A 475 15.91 15.56 -23.40
CA ARG A 475 15.39 15.61 -22.02
C ARG A 475 13.97 16.18 -21.93
N GLU A 476 13.65 17.19 -22.76
CA GLU A 476 12.31 17.77 -22.84
C GLU A 476 11.32 16.78 -23.47
N ALA A 477 11.74 16.02 -24.50
CA ALA A 477 10.91 15.04 -25.19
C ALA A 477 10.72 13.73 -24.41
N GLU A 478 11.76 13.25 -23.73
CA GLU A 478 11.71 12.05 -22.90
C GLU A 478 10.81 12.24 -21.68
N ALA A 479 10.46 13.49 -21.34
CA ALA A 479 9.62 13.86 -20.20
C ALA A 479 9.93 13.03 -18.94
N SER A 480 11.20 12.61 -18.80
CA SER A 480 11.61 11.69 -17.77
C SER A 480 11.54 12.47 -16.47
N GLU A 481 10.50 12.24 -15.68
CA GLU A 481 10.45 12.80 -14.35
C GLU A 481 11.76 12.47 -13.61
N SER A 482 12.28 13.44 -12.86
CA SER A 482 13.59 13.30 -12.27
C SER A 482 13.60 12.14 -11.28
N THR A 483 14.54 11.23 -11.49
CA THR A 483 14.89 10.16 -10.54
C THR A 483 15.04 10.70 -9.12
N GLU A 484 15.51 11.94 -8.98
CA GLU A 484 15.57 12.69 -7.72
C GLU A 484 14.21 12.94 -7.06
N LYS A 485 13.17 13.35 -7.81
CA LYS A 485 11.83 13.55 -7.26
C LYS A 485 11.24 12.23 -6.80
N LYS A 486 11.39 11.18 -7.62
CA LYS A 486 10.98 9.83 -7.26
C LYS A 486 11.66 9.36 -5.97
N LEU A 487 12.97 9.57 -5.86
CA LEU A 487 13.73 9.22 -4.67
C LEU A 487 13.23 9.98 -3.43
N LYS A 488 12.99 11.29 -3.56
CA LYS A 488 12.43 12.11 -2.46
C LYS A 488 11.06 11.60 -2.00
N LEU A 489 10.18 11.26 -2.94
CA LEU A 489 8.86 10.71 -2.62
C LEU A 489 8.97 9.35 -1.92
N HIS A 490 9.90 8.50 -2.34
CA HIS A 490 10.14 7.21 -1.69
C HIS A 490 10.75 7.34 -0.30
N THR A 491 11.70 8.27 -0.09
CA THR A 491 12.26 8.52 1.24
C THR A 491 11.21 9.08 2.19
N GLU A 492 10.37 10.01 1.72
CA GLU A 492 9.24 10.53 2.52
C GLU A 492 8.23 9.43 2.85
N THR A 493 7.94 8.56 1.87
CA THR A 493 7.08 7.39 2.05
C THR A 493 7.64 6.46 3.13
N LEU A 494 8.93 6.14 3.08
CA LEU A 494 9.59 5.31 4.10
C LEU A 494 9.55 5.94 5.47
N ASN A 495 9.85 7.24 5.57
CA ASN A 495 9.83 7.93 6.85
C ASN A 495 8.45 7.82 7.51
N ILE A 496 7.37 7.98 6.74
CA ILE A 496 6.01 7.84 7.29
C ILE A 496 5.71 6.38 7.69
N VAL A 497 6.15 5.40 6.90
CA VAL A 497 5.97 3.97 7.22
C VAL A 497 6.69 3.64 8.54
N PHE A 498 7.95 4.04 8.68
CA PHE A 498 8.73 3.82 9.90
C PHE A 498 8.17 4.57 11.09
N VAL A 499 7.78 5.84 10.94
CA VAL A 499 7.10 6.58 12.02
C VAL A 499 5.81 5.88 12.45
N THR A 500 5.08 5.27 11.51
CA THR A 500 3.88 4.49 11.84
C THR A 500 4.24 3.23 12.61
N TYR A 501 5.25 2.48 12.18
CA TYR A 501 5.73 1.27 12.84
C TYR A 501 6.32 1.55 14.23
N PHE A 502 7.24 2.51 14.37
CA PHE A 502 7.82 2.89 15.66
C PHE A 502 6.77 3.41 16.63
N ARG A 503 5.77 4.14 16.14
CA ARG A 503 4.66 4.59 16.99
C ARG A 503 3.80 3.43 17.49
N ILE A 504 3.57 2.40 16.66
CA ILE A 504 2.88 1.17 17.08
C ILE A 504 3.74 0.40 18.09
N LEU A 505 5.05 0.27 17.84
CA LEU A 505 5.99 -0.35 18.78
C LEU A 505 6.02 0.37 20.13
N LYS A 506 6.01 1.71 20.15
CA LYS A 506 6.02 2.47 21.42
C LYS A 506 4.68 2.36 22.17
N LYS A 507 3.55 2.59 21.49
CA LYS A 507 2.24 2.78 22.17
C LYS A 507 1.37 1.54 22.25
N ALA A 508 1.65 0.52 21.46
CA ALA A 508 0.73 -0.60 21.23
C ALA A 508 1.48 -1.94 21.17
N GLN A 509 2.42 -2.15 22.09
CA GLN A 509 3.21 -3.38 22.21
C GLN A 509 2.34 -4.64 22.30
N LYS A 510 1.19 -4.56 22.99
CA LYS A 510 0.26 -5.70 23.19
C LYS A 510 -0.84 -5.82 22.11
N SER A 511 -0.71 -5.11 20.99
CA SER A 511 -1.75 -5.07 19.96
C SER A 511 -1.61 -6.21 18.94
N PRO A 512 -2.72 -6.67 18.34
CA PRO A 512 -2.68 -7.65 17.24
C PRO A 512 -2.00 -7.12 15.97
N LEU A 513 -1.57 -5.86 15.97
CA LEU A 513 -0.82 -5.23 14.89
C LEU A 513 0.67 -5.56 14.93
N LEU A 514 1.21 -5.93 16.10
CA LEU A 514 2.63 -6.16 16.30
C LEU A 514 3.23 -7.16 15.28
N PRO A 515 2.64 -8.33 14.99
CA PRO A 515 3.19 -9.23 13.98
C PRO A 515 3.35 -8.57 12.60
N ALA A 516 2.34 -7.80 12.16
CA ALA A 516 2.38 -7.13 10.87
C ALA A 516 3.45 -6.02 10.83
N VAL A 517 3.71 -5.37 11.97
CA VAL A 517 4.79 -4.37 12.10
C VAL A 517 6.15 -5.02 12.03
N LEU A 518 6.38 -6.11 12.78
CA LEU A 518 7.66 -6.84 12.79
C LEU A 518 7.97 -7.45 11.42
N GLU A 519 6.98 -8.04 10.75
CA GLU A 519 7.10 -8.51 9.36
C GLU A 519 7.48 -7.36 8.40
N GLY A 520 6.86 -6.20 8.59
CA GLY A 520 7.16 -4.97 7.85
C GLY A 520 8.59 -4.47 8.07
N LEU A 521 9.04 -4.45 9.32
CA LEU A 521 10.39 -4.03 9.68
C LEU A 521 11.44 -4.99 9.15
N ALA A 522 11.23 -6.32 9.25
CA ALA A 522 12.13 -7.30 8.65
C ALA A 522 12.32 -7.07 7.14
N LYS A 523 11.23 -6.77 6.42
CA LYS A 523 11.28 -6.53 4.98
C LYS A 523 11.99 -5.23 4.60
N PHE A 524 11.80 -4.16 5.39
CA PHE A 524 12.35 -2.83 5.13
C PHE A 524 13.61 -2.52 5.94
N ALA A 525 14.16 -3.49 6.67
CA ALA A 525 15.29 -3.30 7.58
C ALA A 525 16.53 -2.68 6.91
N HIS A 526 16.84 -3.09 5.67
CA HIS A 526 17.94 -2.53 4.88
C HIS A 526 17.81 -1.04 4.56
N LEU A 527 16.62 -0.46 4.70
CA LEU A 527 16.33 0.95 4.41
C LEU A 527 16.32 1.83 5.68
N ILE A 528 16.50 1.23 6.86
CA ILE A 528 16.53 1.95 8.13
C ILE A 528 17.91 2.60 8.30
N ASN A 529 17.94 3.84 8.79
CA ASN A 529 19.19 4.52 9.12
C ASN A 529 19.90 3.84 10.31
N VAL A 530 21.22 3.71 10.23
CA VAL A 530 22.07 3.01 11.20
C VAL A 530 21.95 3.61 12.61
N GLU A 531 21.68 4.92 12.72
CA GLU A 531 21.52 5.63 14.00
C GLU A 531 20.35 5.10 14.86
N PHE A 532 19.35 4.45 14.24
CA PHE A 532 18.18 3.91 14.95
C PHE A 532 18.33 2.44 15.36
N PHE A 533 19.48 1.82 15.07
CA PHE A 533 19.65 0.38 15.28
C PHE A 533 19.77 0.02 16.75
N ASP A 534 20.52 0.79 17.53
CA ASP A 534 20.72 0.53 18.96
C ASP A 534 19.38 0.57 19.71
N ASP A 535 18.64 1.66 19.54
CA ASP A 535 17.29 1.87 20.05
C ASP A 535 16.33 0.73 19.67
N LEU A 536 16.32 0.35 18.40
CA LEU A 536 15.45 -0.70 17.89
C LEU A 536 15.82 -2.06 18.48
N LEU A 537 17.10 -2.38 18.62
CA LEU A 537 17.55 -3.64 19.21
C LEU A 537 17.20 -3.73 20.69
N VAL A 538 17.28 -2.62 21.44
CA VAL A 538 16.83 -2.56 22.83
C VAL A 538 15.33 -2.87 22.92
N VAL A 539 14.49 -2.23 22.09
CA VAL A 539 13.04 -2.50 22.08
C VAL A 539 12.75 -3.96 21.69
N LEU A 540 13.41 -4.50 20.67
CA LEU A 540 13.22 -5.88 20.24
C LEU A 540 13.64 -6.88 21.33
N HIS A 541 14.71 -6.60 22.08
CA HIS A 541 15.10 -7.40 23.23
C HIS A 541 14.05 -7.36 24.34
N THR A 542 13.58 -6.18 24.73
CA THR A 542 12.53 -6.04 25.76
C THR A 542 11.26 -6.79 25.36
N LEU A 543 10.88 -6.73 24.08
CA LEU A 543 9.73 -7.48 23.56
C LEU A 543 9.92 -8.99 23.64
N ILE A 544 11.11 -9.51 23.33
CA ILE A 544 11.42 -10.94 23.45
C ILE A 544 11.45 -11.39 24.91
N GLU A 545 12.09 -10.61 25.79
CA GLU A 545 12.21 -10.90 27.22
C GLU A 545 10.85 -10.85 27.94
N SER A 546 9.89 -10.05 27.46
CA SER A 546 8.53 -10.01 28.00
C SER A 546 7.80 -11.35 27.94
N GLY A 547 8.16 -12.23 27.00
CA GLY A 547 7.52 -13.55 26.82
C GLY A 547 6.04 -13.51 26.41
N GLU A 548 5.46 -12.33 26.17
CA GLU A 548 4.05 -12.18 25.77
C GLU A 548 3.81 -12.46 24.28
N LEU A 549 4.88 -12.56 23.50
CA LEU A 549 4.81 -12.72 22.04
C LEU A 549 4.41 -14.13 21.62
N SER A 550 3.63 -14.21 20.55
CA SER A 550 3.42 -15.49 19.85
C SER A 550 4.72 -15.99 19.22
N TYR A 551 4.82 -17.30 18.95
CA TYR A 551 6.02 -17.88 18.33
C TYR A 551 6.33 -17.25 16.94
N GLN A 552 5.31 -16.81 16.19
CA GLN A 552 5.52 -16.13 14.91
C GLN A 552 6.06 -14.71 15.09
N GLU A 553 5.54 -13.99 16.09
CA GLU A 553 6.01 -12.65 16.45
C GLU A 553 7.46 -12.70 16.92
N SER A 554 7.80 -13.67 17.77
CA SER A 554 9.17 -13.84 18.25
C SER A 554 10.13 -14.16 17.10
N LEU A 555 9.73 -15.01 16.15
CA LEU A 555 10.51 -15.29 14.94
C LEU A 555 10.71 -14.05 14.06
N HIS A 556 9.66 -13.24 13.83
CA HIS A 556 9.79 -12.00 13.07
C HIS A 556 10.64 -10.95 13.80
N CYS A 557 10.54 -10.88 15.12
CA CYS A 557 11.37 -10.02 15.97
C CYS A 557 12.86 -10.37 15.78
N VAL A 558 13.18 -11.66 15.92
CA VAL A 558 14.54 -12.18 15.70
C VAL A 558 15.00 -11.96 14.26
N GLN A 559 14.16 -12.25 13.27
CA GLN A 559 14.47 -12.01 11.85
C GLN A 559 14.78 -10.53 11.57
N THR A 560 14.02 -9.62 12.18
CA THR A 560 14.22 -8.17 12.08
C THR A 560 15.55 -7.77 12.68
N ALA A 561 15.84 -8.21 13.90
CA ALA A 561 17.12 -7.95 14.58
C ALA A 561 18.30 -8.44 13.74
N PHE A 562 18.22 -9.66 13.19
CA PHE A 562 19.30 -10.19 12.36
C PHE A 562 19.42 -9.50 11.00
N HIS A 563 18.33 -9.01 10.41
CA HIS A 563 18.40 -8.19 9.19
C HIS A 563 19.07 -6.84 9.45
N ILE A 564 18.72 -6.16 10.54
CA ILE A 564 19.30 -4.87 10.95
C ILE A 564 20.81 -5.02 11.20
N LEU A 565 21.19 -6.03 11.98
CA LEU A 565 22.58 -6.37 12.27
C LEU A 565 23.32 -6.95 11.04
N SER A 566 22.63 -7.24 9.94
CA SER A 566 23.26 -7.66 8.68
C SER A 566 23.40 -6.48 7.72
N GLY A 567 24.38 -6.52 6.83
CA GLY A 567 24.61 -5.44 5.87
C GLY A 567 25.28 -4.24 6.55
N GLN A 568 24.60 -3.10 6.62
CA GLN A 568 25.16 -1.87 7.18
C GLN A 568 25.41 -1.99 8.70
N GLY A 569 24.58 -2.78 9.41
CA GLY A 569 24.74 -3.04 10.84
C GLY A 569 25.86 -4.01 11.19
N ASP A 570 26.49 -4.68 10.22
CA ASP A 570 27.65 -5.57 10.48
C ASP A 570 28.88 -4.78 10.96
N VAL A 571 28.90 -3.47 10.71
CA VAL A 571 29.91 -2.53 11.20
C VAL A 571 29.70 -2.22 12.69
N LEU A 572 28.46 -2.32 13.17
CA LEU A 572 28.14 -2.19 14.58
C LEU A 572 28.48 -3.53 15.25
N ASN A 573 29.55 -3.57 16.05
CA ASN A 573 29.98 -4.75 16.79
C ASN A 573 29.04 -5.04 18.00
N ILE A 574 27.72 -5.08 17.75
CA ILE A 574 26.71 -5.42 18.75
C ILE A 574 26.66 -6.94 18.87
N ASP A 575 26.70 -7.45 20.10
CA ASP A 575 26.68 -8.89 20.35
C ASP A 575 25.26 -9.48 20.18
N PRO A 576 25.02 -10.35 19.18
CA PRO A 576 23.73 -11.00 18.96
C PRO A 576 23.46 -12.22 19.85
N MET A 577 24.28 -12.50 20.88
CA MET A 577 24.19 -13.74 21.67
C MET A 577 22.77 -14.08 22.14
N LYS A 578 22.09 -13.10 22.75
CA LYS A 578 20.69 -13.24 23.23
C LYS A 578 19.71 -13.68 22.12
N PHE A 579 19.87 -13.19 20.90
CA PHE A 579 19.00 -13.57 19.77
C PHE A 579 19.30 -14.98 19.25
N TYR A 580 20.57 -15.43 19.32
CA TYR A 580 20.92 -16.82 19.00
C TYR A 580 20.26 -17.80 19.97
N THR A 581 20.37 -17.54 21.28
CA THR A 581 19.73 -18.34 22.33
C THR A 581 18.22 -18.39 22.13
N HIS A 582 17.58 -17.25 21.85
CA HIS A 582 16.14 -17.21 21.63
C HIS A 582 15.69 -17.98 20.38
N LEU A 583 16.41 -17.87 19.26
CA LEU A 583 16.08 -18.68 18.08
C LEU A 583 16.27 -20.17 18.37
N TYR A 584 17.38 -20.54 19.01
CA TYR A 584 17.70 -21.93 19.33
C TYR A 584 16.63 -22.57 20.22
N LYS A 585 16.08 -21.81 21.16
CA LYS A 585 14.91 -22.18 21.97
C LYS A 585 13.62 -22.29 21.12
N THR A 586 13.37 -21.29 20.28
CA THR A 586 12.16 -21.23 19.44
C THR A 586 12.09 -22.40 18.46
N LEU A 587 13.22 -22.97 18.02
CA LEU A 587 13.24 -24.16 17.15
C LEU A 587 12.45 -25.36 17.72
N PHE A 588 12.34 -25.51 19.05
CA PHE A 588 11.53 -26.57 19.65
C PHE A 588 10.03 -26.27 19.69
N THR A 589 9.63 -25.00 19.63
CA THR A 589 8.21 -24.60 19.67
C THR A 589 7.57 -24.57 18.28
N LEU A 590 8.35 -24.72 17.22
CA LEU A 590 7.81 -24.89 15.87
C LEU A 590 6.96 -26.16 15.79
N HIS A 591 5.73 -26.00 15.32
CA HIS A 591 4.73 -27.05 15.33
C HIS A 591 5.18 -28.25 14.48
N ALA A 592 5.33 -29.40 15.14
CA ALA A 592 5.57 -30.67 14.46
C ALA A 592 4.35 -31.04 13.60
N GLY A 593 4.48 -30.93 12.28
CA GLY A 593 3.53 -31.50 11.31
C GLY A 593 2.22 -30.75 11.05
N ALA A 594 1.92 -29.64 11.75
CA ALA A 594 0.64 -28.94 11.59
C ALA A 594 0.68 -27.80 10.55
N THR A 595 1.60 -26.85 10.70
CA THR A 595 1.67 -25.64 9.86
C THR A 595 3.11 -25.39 9.40
N ASN A 596 3.26 -24.89 8.17
CA ASN A 596 4.57 -24.62 7.55
C ASN A 596 4.98 -23.14 7.62
N ASP A 597 4.06 -22.25 7.96
CA ASP A 597 4.25 -20.78 7.85
C ASP A 597 5.43 -20.29 8.69
N GLY A 598 5.64 -20.86 9.88
CA GLY A 598 6.77 -20.50 10.74
C GLY A 598 8.14 -20.91 10.17
N ILE A 599 8.19 -21.97 9.38
CA ILE A 599 9.45 -22.55 8.90
C ILE A 599 10.04 -21.68 7.78
N GLU A 600 9.21 -21.08 6.93
CA GLU A 600 9.67 -20.12 5.92
C GLU A 600 10.43 -18.95 6.56
N ILE A 601 9.89 -18.41 7.66
CA ILE A 601 10.49 -17.32 8.44
C ILE A 601 11.83 -17.79 9.04
N VAL A 602 11.87 -19.00 9.60
CA VAL A 602 13.08 -19.60 10.14
C VAL A 602 14.15 -19.79 9.07
N LEU A 603 13.79 -20.26 7.87
CA LEU A 603 14.74 -20.43 6.76
C LEU A 603 15.37 -19.10 6.36
N HIS A 604 14.56 -18.04 6.25
CA HIS A 604 15.07 -16.69 6.02
C HIS A 604 15.97 -16.19 7.16
N CYS A 605 15.58 -16.48 8.40
CA CYS A 605 16.33 -16.10 9.58
C CYS A 605 17.72 -16.78 9.61
N LEU A 606 17.76 -18.10 9.41
CA LEU A 606 18.99 -18.90 9.38
C LEU A 606 19.94 -18.47 8.26
N ASP A 607 19.41 -18.14 7.07
CA ASP A 607 20.24 -17.65 5.97
C ASP A 607 20.95 -16.34 6.33
N VAL A 608 20.22 -15.39 6.93
CA VAL A 608 20.81 -14.11 7.35
C VAL A 608 21.77 -14.29 8.52
N MET A 609 21.43 -15.16 9.47
CA MET A 609 22.21 -15.39 10.69
C MET A 609 23.52 -16.12 10.45
N LEU A 610 23.47 -17.23 9.70
CA LEU A 610 24.55 -18.19 9.63
C LEU A 610 25.27 -18.13 8.29
N SER A 611 24.55 -17.92 7.18
CA SER A 611 25.19 -17.82 5.85
C SER A 611 25.84 -16.45 5.67
N LYS A 612 25.08 -15.35 5.84
CA LYS A 612 25.58 -13.99 5.59
C LYS A 612 26.59 -13.53 6.65
N ARG A 613 26.39 -13.92 7.92
CA ARG A 613 27.21 -13.50 9.06
C ARG A 613 28.25 -14.53 9.54
N ARG A 614 28.68 -15.43 8.65
CA ARG A 614 29.58 -16.56 8.95
C ARG A 614 30.83 -16.24 9.77
N LYS A 615 31.35 -15.01 9.73
CA LYS A 615 32.57 -14.60 10.47
C LYS A 615 32.35 -14.41 11.97
N GLN A 616 31.12 -14.08 12.39
CA GLN A 616 30.78 -13.80 13.79
C GLN A 616 30.20 -15.03 14.51
N VAL A 617 29.89 -16.09 13.76
CA VAL A 617 29.30 -17.32 14.30
C VAL A 617 30.43 -18.25 14.74
N SER A 618 30.45 -18.61 16.02
CA SER A 618 31.38 -19.60 16.54
C SER A 618 31.09 -20.98 15.96
N HIS A 619 32.13 -21.80 15.84
CA HIS A 619 32.01 -23.15 15.30
C HIS A 619 31.04 -24.03 16.13
N GLN A 620 31.10 -23.90 17.47
CA GLN A 620 30.20 -24.63 18.38
C GLN A 620 28.73 -24.28 18.14
N ARG A 621 28.40 -22.99 17.95
CA ARG A 621 27.02 -22.57 17.57
C ARG A 621 26.58 -23.23 16.27
N ALA A 622 27.44 -23.22 15.24
CA ALA A 622 27.10 -23.82 13.95
C ALA A 622 26.77 -25.32 14.08
N LEU A 623 27.57 -26.08 14.85
CA LEU A 623 27.31 -27.50 15.13
C LEU A 623 25.97 -27.70 15.85
N ALA A 624 25.70 -26.88 16.87
CA ALA A 624 24.45 -26.95 17.64
C ALA A 624 23.22 -26.71 16.78
N PHE A 625 23.25 -25.69 15.92
CA PHE A 625 22.18 -25.41 14.97
C PHE A 625 22.03 -26.53 13.94
N ILE A 626 23.10 -27.02 13.33
CA ILE A 626 23.04 -28.14 12.37
C ILE A 626 22.38 -29.36 12.99
N LYS A 627 22.80 -29.75 14.20
CA LYS A 627 22.24 -30.89 14.93
C LYS A 627 20.74 -30.68 15.18
N ARG A 628 20.35 -29.52 15.72
CA ARG A 628 18.94 -29.24 16.04
C ARG A 628 18.05 -29.13 14.79
N LEU A 629 18.56 -28.58 13.69
CA LEU A 629 17.83 -28.52 12.40
C LEU A 629 17.56 -29.92 11.85
N CYS A 630 18.52 -30.84 11.97
CA CYS A 630 18.34 -32.23 11.54
C CYS A 630 17.34 -32.97 12.44
N THR A 631 17.36 -32.73 13.75
CA THR A 631 16.32 -33.24 14.67
C THR A 631 14.94 -32.69 14.35
N LEU A 632 14.82 -31.39 14.06
CA LEU A 632 13.56 -30.77 13.65
C LEU A 632 13.05 -31.31 12.31
N ALA A 633 13.95 -31.58 11.35
CA ALA A 633 13.60 -32.11 10.04
C ALA A 633 12.87 -33.47 10.08
N LEU A 634 12.98 -34.23 11.18
CA LEU A 634 12.24 -35.48 11.40
C LEU A 634 10.76 -35.27 11.72
N GLN A 635 10.40 -34.14 12.31
CA GLN A 635 9.07 -33.90 12.89
C GLN A 635 8.18 -33.02 12.01
N VAL A 636 8.76 -32.33 11.03
CA VAL A 636 8.06 -31.38 10.17
C VAL A 636 7.59 -32.01 8.85
N LEU A 637 6.74 -31.29 8.12
CA LEU A 637 6.25 -31.72 6.81
C LEU A 637 7.40 -31.76 5.77
N PRO A 638 7.26 -32.51 4.66
CA PRO A 638 8.38 -32.79 3.76
C PRO A 638 9.00 -31.56 3.11
N ASN A 639 8.19 -30.57 2.73
CA ASN A 639 8.67 -29.31 2.16
C ASN A 639 9.56 -28.56 3.15
N SER A 640 9.15 -28.54 4.41
CA SER A 640 9.91 -28.00 5.53
C SER A 640 11.18 -28.79 5.79
N SER A 641 11.12 -30.12 5.81
CA SER A 641 12.31 -30.97 5.95
C SER A 641 13.31 -30.72 4.82
N ILE A 642 12.86 -30.56 3.57
CA ILE A 642 13.74 -30.23 2.43
C ILE A 642 14.39 -28.87 2.63
N GLY A 643 13.62 -27.84 3.02
CA GLY A 643 14.15 -26.51 3.32
C GLY A 643 15.22 -26.55 4.41
N LEU A 644 14.94 -27.25 5.52
CA LEU A 644 15.89 -27.41 6.64
C LEU A 644 17.17 -28.14 6.21
N LEU A 645 17.05 -29.24 5.45
CA LEU A 645 18.21 -29.99 4.95
C LEU A 645 19.01 -29.19 3.92
N ALA A 646 18.35 -28.37 3.09
CA ALA A 646 19.02 -27.46 2.17
C ALA A 646 19.79 -26.38 2.93
N THR A 647 19.23 -25.83 4.02
CA THR A 647 19.94 -24.92 4.92
C THR A 647 21.13 -25.63 5.57
N THR A 648 20.96 -26.84 6.09
CA THR A 648 22.07 -27.64 6.65
C THR A 648 23.20 -27.83 5.65
N ARG A 649 22.88 -28.09 4.37
CA ARG A 649 23.90 -28.16 3.30
C ARG A 649 24.68 -26.85 3.16
N ILE A 650 23.99 -25.71 3.16
CA ILE A 650 24.64 -24.39 3.09
C ILE A 650 25.58 -24.20 4.29
N LEU A 651 25.14 -24.60 5.49
CA LEU A 651 25.96 -24.53 6.70
C LEU A 651 27.20 -25.42 6.62
N MET A 652 27.10 -26.65 6.12
CA MET A 652 28.24 -27.55 5.95
C MET A 652 29.29 -26.99 4.98
N HIS A 653 28.85 -26.39 3.87
CA HIS A 653 29.78 -25.70 2.97
C HIS A 653 30.37 -24.42 3.56
N THR A 654 29.64 -23.74 4.43
CA THR A 654 30.10 -22.49 5.08
C THR A 654 31.09 -22.78 6.20
N PHE A 655 30.89 -23.88 6.94
CA PHE A 655 31.72 -24.33 8.05
C PHE A 655 32.24 -25.75 7.79
N PRO A 656 33.37 -25.92 7.09
CA PRO A 656 33.87 -27.24 6.67
C PRO A 656 34.09 -28.24 7.81
N ARG A 657 34.48 -27.77 9.00
CA ARG A 657 34.70 -28.60 10.22
C ARG A 657 33.42 -29.22 10.81
N THR A 658 32.28 -29.10 10.13
CA THR A 658 31.00 -29.69 10.56
C THR A 658 30.85 -31.14 10.12
N ASP A 659 31.75 -31.61 9.25
CA ASP A 659 31.99 -33.02 8.93
C ASP A 659 32.14 -33.91 10.18
N LEU A 660 32.66 -33.35 11.27
CA LEU A 660 32.74 -33.98 12.60
C LEU A 660 31.42 -34.60 13.09
N LEU A 661 30.27 -34.04 12.71
CA LEU A 661 28.97 -34.60 13.10
C LEU A 661 28.57 -35.86 12.29
N LEU A 662 29.31 -36.20 11.25
CA LEU A 662 29.13 -37.43 10.47
C LEU A 662 29.92 -38.59 11.04
N ASP A 663 30.94 -38.31 11.83
CA ASP A 663 31.76 -39.31 12.50
C ASP A 663 31.08 -39.83 13.77
N ASN A 664 31.37 -41.08 14.13
CA ASN A 664 30.86 -41.70 15.36
C ASN A 664 31.71 -41.36 16.59
N GLU A 665 32.90 -40.80 16.39
CA GLU A 665 33.85 -40.48 17.46
C GLU A 665 33.61 -39.08 18.02
N SER A 666 33.57 -38.96 19.35
CA SER A 666 33.51 -37.67 20.03
C SER A 666 34.90 -37.04 20.16
N GLN A 667 35.10 -35.80 19.70
CA GLN A 667 36.40 -35.11 19.84
C GLN A 667 36.61 -34.41 21.20
N GLY A 668 35.54 -34.18 21.98
CA GLY A 668 35.60 -33.40 23.21
C GLY A 668 35.29 -34.18 24.48
N SER A 669 35.64 -33.61 25.63
CA SER A 669 35.09 -34.04 26.92
C SER A 669 33.67 -33.48 27.11
N GLY A 670 32.83 -34.21 27.84
CA GLY A 670 31.45 -33.81 28.14
C GLY A 670 30.38 -34.60 27.39
N VAL A 671 29.13 -34.41 27.79
CA VAL A 671 27.95 -35.09 27.22
C VAL A 671 27.14 -34.08 26.41
N PHE A 672 26.62 -34.51 25.26
CA PHE A 672 25.70 -33.69 24.47
C PHE A 672 24.37 -33.51 25.22
N LEU A 673 23.98 -32.25 25.44
CA LEU A 673 22.75 -31.88 26.13
C LEU A 673 21.75 -31.30 25.13
N PRO A 674 20.85 -32.11 24.54
CA PRO A 674 19.92 -31.66 23.52
C PRO A 674 18.90 -30.65 24.02
N GLU A 675 18.57 -30.62 25.32
CA GLU A 675 17.56 -29.74 25.90
C GLU A 675 18.12 -28.36 26.30
N LEU A 676 19.44 -28.18 26.30
CA LEU A 676 20.04 -26.93 26.71
C LEU A 676 19.62 -25.79 25.76
N GLU A 677 19.24 -24.65 26.35
CA GLU A 677 18.79 -23.47 25.60
C GLU A 677 19.96 -22.69 24.98
N GLU A 678 21.18 -22.89 25.48
CA GLU A 678 22.36 -22.18 25.01
C GLU A 678 23.15 -23.03 23.98
N PRO A 679 23.23 -22.61 22.70
CA PRO A 679 23.85 -23.41 21.65
C PRO A 679 25.36 -23.65 21.85
N GLU A 680 26.09 -22.78 22.54
CA GLU A 680 27.54 -22.95 22.75
C GLU A 680 27.90 -24.06 23.74
N TYR A 681 27.06 -24.25 24.76
CA TYR A 681 27.36 -25.19 25.86
C TYR A 681 26.69 -26.56 25.70
N CYS A 682 25.93 -26.77 24.62
CA CYS A 682 25.24 -28.05 24.40
C CYS A 682 26.18 -29.22 24.06
N ASN A 683 27.44 -28.94 23.72
CA ASN A 683 28.45 -29.91 23.29
C ASN A 683 28.04 -30.75 22.06
N ALA A 684 27.50 -30.11 21.03
CA ALA A 684 27.08 -30.77 19.80
C ALA A 684 28.21 -31.55 19.09
N GLN A 685 29.47 -31.20 19.34
CA GLN A 685 30.64 -31.95 18.84
C GLN A 685 30.77 -33.37 19.41
N ASN A 686 30.02 -33.73 20.46
CA ASN A 686 30.05 -35.06 21.07
C ASN A 686 28.89 -35.95 20.59
N THR A 687 28.15 -35.56 19.55
CA THR A 687 27.06 -36.36 18.96
C THR A 687 27.16 -36.40 17.44
N ALA A 688 26.68 -37.50 16.85
CA ALA A 688 26.54 -37.66 15.41
C ALA A 688 25.14 -37.29 14.89
N LEU A 689 25.01 -37.10 13.58
CA LEU A 689 23.76 -36.83 12.83
C LEU A 689 23.00 -38.11 12.46
N TRP A 690 22.62 -38.89 13.48
CA TRP A 690 21.81 -40.10 13.31
C TRP A 690 20.48 -39.85 12.58
N GLU A 691 19.94 -38.63 12.64
CA GLU A 691 18.70 -38.23 11.97
C GLU A 691 18.78 -38.33 10.44
N LEU A 692 19.97 -38.19 9.86
CA LEU A 692 20.11 -38.35 8.42
C LEU A 692 19.87 -39.81 7.97
N HIS A 693 20.16 -40.78 8.83
CA HIS A 693 19.92 -42.20 8.53
C HIS A 693 18.42 -42.52 8.50
N THR A 694 17.63 -41.92 9.40
CA THR A 694 16.17 -42.07 9.40
C THR A 694 15.55 -41.29 8.23
N LEU A 695 16.04 -40.07 7.92
CA LEU A 695 15.59 -39.29 6.76
C LEU A 695 15.91 -39.96 5.41
N ARG A 696 16.95 -40.78 5.32
CA ARG A 696 17.22 -41.61 4.13
C ARG A 696 16.12 -42.64 3.84
N ARG A 697 15.31 -42.99 4.85
CA ARG A 697 14.14 -43.89 4.71
C ARG A 697 12.81 -43.13 4.67
N HIS A 698 12.85 -41.80 4.57
CA HIS A 698 11.65 -40.96 4.51
C HIS A 698 10.81 -41.26 3.25
N TYR A 699 9.49 -41.14 3.35
CA TYR A 699 8.59 -41.46 2.22
C TYR A 699 8.83 -40.54 1.01
N HIS A 700 9.10 -39.26 1.26
CA HIS A 700 9.38 -38.29 0.20
C HIS A 700 10.75 -38.54 -0.46
N PRO A 701 10.83 -38.80 -1.77
CA PRO A 701 12.07 -39.21 -2.45
C PRO A 701 13.14 -38.11 -2.43
N ILE A 702 12.75 -36.84 -2.41
CA ILE A 702 13.71 -35.73 -2.39
C ILE A 702 14.33 -35.55 -1.01
N VAL A 703 13.57 -35.79 0.07
CA VAL A 703 14.12 -35.82 1.43
C VAL A 703 15.19 -36.91 1.52
N ARG A 704 14.90 -38.11 0.98
CA ARG A 704 15.89 -39.21 0.90
C ARG A 704 17.17 -38.81 0.15
N ARG A 705 17.04 -38.09 -0.97
CA ARG A 705 18.18 -37.60 -1.76
C ARG A 705 19.01 -36.58 -0.99
N PHE A 706 18.37 -35.60 -0.35
CA PHE A 706 19.08 -34.62 0.49
C PHE A 706 19.77 -35.30 1.66
N ALA A 707 19.11 -36.23 2.35
CA ALA A 707 19.70 -36.97 3.46
C ALA A 707 20.90 -37.83 3.03
N ALA A 708 20.81 -38.52 1.88
CA ALA A 708 21.93 -39.27 1.31
C ALA A 708 23.11 -38.36 0.94
N HIS A 709 22.83 -37.21 0.32
CA HIS A 709 23.84 -36.22 -0.04
C HIS A 709 24.55 -35.63 1.19
N LEU A 710 23.82 -35.31 2.26
CA LEU A 710 24.40 -34.78 3.50
C LEU A 710 25.28 -35.83 4.20
N LEU A 711 24.87 -37.11 4.18
CA LEU A 711 25.67 -38.20 4.73
C LEU A 711 26.99 -38.43 4.01
N ALA A 712 27.05 -38.10 2.72
CA ALA A 712 28.28 -38.12 1.93
C ALA A 712 29.23 -36.94 2.21
N GLY A 713 28.91 -36.06 3.16
CA GLY A 713 29.67 -34.83 3.40
C GLY A 713 29.29 -33.68 2.47
N ALA A 714 28.10 -33.72 1.86
CA ALA A 714 27.61 -32.72 0.92
C ALA A 714 28.58 -32.40 -0.25
N PRO A 715 29.06 -33.41 -1.01
CA PRO A 715 30.05 -33.19 -2.06
C PRO A 715 29.47 -32.39 -3.24
N SER A 716 30.20 -31.36 -3.70
CA SER A 716 29.78 -30.54 -4.84
C SER A 716 29.78 -31.30 -6.17
N GLU A 717 30.65 -32.31 -6.30
CA GLU A 717 30.84 -33.12 -7.51
C GLU A 717 30.87 -34.62 -7.14
N GLY A 718 30.52 -35.48 -8.09
CA GLY A 718 30.54 -36.94 -7.92
C GLY A 718 29.17 -37.61 -7.95
N SER A 719 29.15 -38.93 -7.75
CA SER A 719 27.91 -39.74 -7.82
C SER A 719 26.91 -39.41 -6.72
N GLU A 720 27.37 -38.89 -5.57
CA GLU A 720 26.55 -38.53 -4.41
C GLU A 720 26.24 -37.02 -4.37
N ALA A 721 26.64 -36.27 -5.41
CA ALA A 721 26.30 -34.87 -5.54
C ALA A 721 24.82 -34.67 -5.90
N LEU A 722 24.21 -33.61 -5.36
CA LEU A 722 22.87 -33.22 -5.76
C LEU A 722 22.85 -32.75 -7.21
N LYS A 723 21.74 -33.05 -7.90
CA LYS A 723 21.49 -32.50 -9.24
C LYS A 723 21.60 -30.97 -9.22
N PRO A 724 22.11 -30.35 -10.29
CA PRO A 724 22.34 -28.91 -10.35
C PRO A 724 21.05 -28.07 -10.26
N GLU A 725 19.89 -28.68 -10.46
CA GLU A 725 18.57 -28.07 -10.24
C GLU A 725 18.21 -27.90 -8.77
N LEU A 726 18.69 -28.80 -7.90
CA LEU A 726 18.44 -28.77 -6.46
C LEU A 726 19.56 -28.01 -5.73
N SER A 727 20.81 -28.11 -6.18
CA SER A 727 21.96 -27.49 -5.51
C SER A 727 22.05 -25.97 -5.67
N ARG A 728 21.50 -25.42 -6.77
CA ARG A 728 21.52 -23.98 -7.08
C ARG A 728 20.36 -23.18 -6.48
N ARG A 729 19.25 -23.84 -6.13
CA ARG A 729 18.08 -23.17 -5.56
C ARG A 729 18.32 -22.80 -4.11
N SER A 730 17.73 -21.69 -3.67
CA SER A 730 17.75 -21.34 -2.26
C SER A 730 16.90 -22.31 -1.44
N ALA A 731 17.17 -22.41 -0.13
CA ALA A 731 16.37 -23.24 0.77
C ALA A 731 14.88 -22.84 0.77
N VAL A 732 14.60 -21.54 0.64
CA VAL A 732 13.25 -20.98 0.57
C VAL A 732 12.56 -21.35 -0.75
N GLU A 733 13.26 -21.24 -1.89
CA GLU A 733 12.71 -21.67 -3.18
C GLU A 733 12.37 -23.17 -3.21
N LEU A 734 13.18 -24.00 -2.56
CA LEU A 734 12.93 -25.44 -2.45
C LEU A 734 11.71 -25.72 -1.56
N PHE A 735 11.58 -25.01 -0.45
CA PHE A 735 10.41 -25.06 0.43
C PHE A 735 9.11 -24.71 -0.32
N GLU A 736 9.13 -23.64 -1.13
CA GLU A 736 7.99 -23.24 -1.97
C GLU A 736 7.71 -24.26 -3.07
N THR A 737 8.74 -24.75 -3.77
CA THR A 737 8.61 -25.69 -4.90
C THR A 737 7.95 -27.01 -4.48
N TYR A 738 8.26 -27.49 -3.27
CA TYR A 738 7.77 -28.77 -2.74
C TYR A 738 6.56 -28.61 -1.80
N SER A 739 5.97 -27.42 -1.76
CA SER A 739 4.78 -27.15 -0.94
C SER A 739 3.61 -28.04 -1.34
N MET A 740 2.98 -28.68 -0.34
CA MET A 740 1.79 -29.50 -0.52
C MET A 740 0.48 -28.69 -0.48
N ALA A 741 0.56 -27.35 -0.48
CA ALA A 741 -0.62 -26.47 -0.38
C ALA A 741 -1.64 -26.68 -1.52
N ALA A 742 -1.16 -27.09 -2.71
CA ALA A 742 -2.02 -27.38 -3.85
C ALA A 742 -2.60 -28.81 -3.84
N MET A 743 -2.48 -29.56 -2.73
CA MET A 743 -2.81 -31.00 -2.63
C MET A 743 -2.13 -31.85 -3.72
N THR A 744 -0.96 -31.42 -4.19
CA THR A 744 -0.15 -32.16 -5.17
C THR A 744 1.13 -32.66 -4.49
N PHE A 745 1.49 -33.91 -4.78
CA PHE A 745 2.75 -34.51 -4.32
C PHE A 745 3.80 -34.31 -5.42
N ASN A 746 4.91 -33.65 -5.10
CA ASN A 746 5.99 -33.35 -6.04
C ASN A 746 7.31 -33.97 -5.56
N PRO A 747 7.90 -34.95 -6.27
CA PRO A 747 7.44 -35.55 -7.51
C PRO A 747 6.19 -36.41 -7.28
N PRO A 748 5.38 -36.68 -8.31
CA PRO A 748 4.20 -37.55 -8.18
C PRO A 748 4.57 -38.90 -7.57
N VAL A 749 3.65 -39.47 -6.77
CA VAL A 749 3.84 -40.78 -6.14
C VAL A 749 4.07 -41.81 -7.24
N GLU A 750 5.17 -42.55 -7.15
CA GLU A 750 5.47 -43.63 -8.08
C GLU A 750 4.30 -44.63 -8.05
N SER A 751 3.72 -44.94 -9.21
CA SER A 751 2.72 -45.99 -9.27
C SER A 751 3.37 -47.30 -8.85
N SER A 752 2.74 -48.02 -7.93
CA SER A 752 3.11 -49.39 -7.59
C SER A 752 2.82 -50.28 -8.80
N HIS A 753 3.71 -50.25 -9.79
CA HIS A 753 3.75 -51.19 -10.91
C HIS A 753 5.00 -52.05 -10.83
N SER A 754 5.47 -52.34 -9.61
CA SER A 754 6.39 -53.46 -9.45
C SER A 754 5.61 -54.74 -9.69
N LYS A 755 5.49 -55.12 -10.97
CA LYS A 755 5.24 -56.50 -11.41
C LYS A 755 6.44 -57.41 -11.09
N ARG A 756 7.25 -57.08 -10.08
CA ARG A 756 8.06 -58.10 -9.45
C ARG A 756 7.06 -59.00 -8.73
N LYS A 757 6.69 -60.08 -9.42
CA LYS A 757 6.55 -61.36 -8.74
C LYS A 757 7.89 -61.60 -8.06
N ASP A 758 8.11 -60.93 -6.93
CA ASP A 758 9.07 -61.40 -5.96
C ASP A 758 8.46 -62.73 -5.56
N LYS A 759 8.95 -63.77 -6.26
CA LYS A 759 8.82 -65.15 -5.79
C LYS A 759 9.37 -65.04 -4.38
N PHE A 760 8.48 -65.07 -3.39
CA PHE A 760 8.86 -65.29 -2.01
C PHE A 760 9.79 -66.51 -2.06
N LEU A 761 11.10 -66.25 -1.96
CA LEU A 761 12.06 -67.33 -1.85
C LEU A 761 11.73 -67.97 -0.51
N PRO A 762 11.43 -69.28 -0.43
CA PRO A 762 11.10 -69.92 0.84
C PRO A 762 12.27 -69.93 1.84
N GLY A 763 13.37 -69.22 1.56
CA GLY A 763 14.57 -69.13 2.38
C GLY A 763 14.56 -68.01 3.41
N ASP A 764 13.64 -67.05 3.36
CA ASP A 764 13.45 -66.09 4.46
C ASP A 764 12.57 -66.74 5.54
N SER A 765 13.09 -67.83 6.12
CA SER A 765 12.58 -68.35 7.37
C SER A 765 12.77 -67.26 8.42
N PHE A 766 11.69 -66.59 8.83
CA PHE A 766 11.72 -65.76 10.03
C PHE A 766 12.29 -66.61 11.18
N LEU A 767 13.15 -66.03 12.02
CA LEU A 767 13.80 -66.74 13.14
C LEU A 767 12.78 -67.40 14.09
N ASN A 768 11.53 -66.93 14.07
CA ASN A 768 10.45 -67.46 14.87
C ASN A 768 9.58 -68.43 14.06
N GLU A 769 9.66 -69.71 14.41
CA GLU A 769 8.97 -70.81 13.73
C GLU A 769 7.44 -70.74 13.91
N ASP A 770 6.96 -70.25 15.06
CA ASP A 770 5.53 -70.03 15.32
C ASP A 770 4.95 -68.95 14.40
N LEU A 771 5.72 -67.88 14.17
CA LEU A 771 5.33 -66.81 13.26
C LEU A 771 5.27 -67.32 11.81
N ASN A 772 6.23 -68.15 11.41
CA ASN A 772 6.21 -68.80 10.09
C ASN A 772 4.98 -69.70 9.92
N GLN A 773 4.59 -70.44 10.96
CA GLN A 773 3.38 -71.26 10.91
C GLN A 773 2.11 -70.41 10.81
N LEU A 774 2.03 -69.31 11.56
CA LEU A 774 0.90 -68.39 11.52
C LEU A 774 0.75 -67.75 10.14
N ILE A 775 1.85 -67.25 9.56
CA ILE A 775 1.86 -66.68 8.21
C ILE A 775 1.43 -67.74 7.18
N LYS A 776 1.97 -68.96 7.27
CA LYS A 776 1.56 -70.06 6.36
C LYS A 776 0.07 -70.40 6.47
N ARG A 777 -0.51 -70.37 7.68
CA ARG A 777 -1.96 -70.57 7.87
C ARG A 777 -2.77 -69.48 7.16
N TYR A 778 -2.44 -68.21 7.39
CA TYR A 778 -3.16 -67.09 6.79
C TYR A 778 -2.92 -66.93 5.29
N CYS A 779 -1.74 -67.31 4.77
CA CYS A 779 -1.49 -67.31 3.33
C CYS A 779 -2.23 -68.45 2.60
N ASN A 780 -2.50 -69.57 3.27
CA ASN A 780 -3.26 -70.69 2.70
C ASN A 780 -4.77 -70.51 2.82
N GLU A 781 -5.25 -69.72 3.77
CA GLU A 781 -6.62 -69.22 3.76
C GLU A 781 -6.73 -68.20 2.63
N ALA A 782 -7.26 -68.64 1.48
CA ALA A 782 -7.65 -67.76 0.40
C ALA A 782 -8.77 -66.83 0.89
N ALA A 783 -8.40 -65.75 1.59
CA ALA A 783 -9.33 -64.71 1.97
C ALA A 783 -9.89 -64.11 0.68
N PRO A 784 -11.22 -64.04 0.52
CA PRO A 784 -11.81 -63.44 -0.67
C PRO A 784 -11.29 -62.01 -0.79
N GLU A 785 -10.87 -61.63 -2.00
CA GLU A 785 -10.49 -60.27 -2.37
C GLU A 785 -11.70 -59.34 -2.23
N THR A 786 -12.13 -59.04 -1.00
CA THR A 786 -13.04 -57.93 -0.77
C THR A 786 -12.23 -56.66 -0.85
N PRO A 787 -12.50 -55.77 -1.82
CA PRO A 787 -11.85 -54.48 -1.87
C PRO A 787 -12.19 -53.73 -0.57
N LEU A 788 -11.16 -53.50 0.25
CA LEU A 788 -11.29 -52.68 1.46
C LEU A 788 -11.65 -51.26 1.04
N ASP A 789 -12.91 -50.90 1.24
CA ASP A 789 -13.38 -49.54 1.04
C ASP A 789 -13.00 -48.68 2.25
N PHE A 790 -11.81 -48.08 2.19
CA PHE A 790 -11.28 -47.20 3.25
C PHE A 790 -12.23 -46.05 3.59
N ALA A 791 -13.09 -45.62 2.65
CA ALA A 791 -14.06 -44.56 2.91
C ALA A 791 -15.09 -44.97 3.97
N LYS A 792 -15.59 -46.21 3.94
CA LYS A 792 -16.52 -46.72 4.96
C LYS A 792 -15.85 -46.85 6.33
N CYS A 793 -14.58 -47.26 6.39
CA CYS A 793 -13.85 -47.31 7.66
C CYS A 793 -13.69 -45.91 8.27
N LEU A 794 -13.34 -44.90 7.47
CA LEU A 794 -13.25 -43.51 7.91
C LEU A 794 -14.60 -42.93 8.36
N GLU A 795 -15.69 -43.24 7.66
CA GLU A 795 -17.04 -42.87 8.10
C GLU A 795 -17.42 -43.52 9.43
N SER A 796 -17.04 -44.78 9.65
CA SER A 796 -17.31 -45.47 10.92
C SER A 796 -16.53 -44.86 12.09
N SER A 797 -15.25 -44.52 11.89
CA SER A 797 -14.44 -43.85 12.92
C SER A 797 -14.94 -42.44 13.20
N SER A 798 -15.29 -41.65 12.16
CA SER A 798 -15.84 -40.30 12.37
C SER A 798 -17.20 -40.32 13.07
N ARG A 799 -18.03 -41.35 12.85
CA ARG A 799 -19.24 -41.57 13.65
C ARG A 799 -18.92 -41.90 15.11
N GLN A 800 -17.93 -42.74 15.39
CA GLN A 800 -17.51 -43.03 16.78
C GLN A 800 -17.03 -41.76 17.50
N TYR A 801 -16.26 -40.89 16.83
CA TYR A 801 -15.82 -39.62 17.43
C TYR A 801 -16.99 -38.65 17.68
N ARG A 802 -18.03 -38.65 16.84
CA ARG A 802 -19.23 -37.83 17.09
C ARG A 802 -20.07 -38.33 18.27
N VAL A 803 -20.10 -39.64 18.52
CA VAL A 803 -20.83 -40.20 19.66
C VAL A 803 -20.08 -39.94 20.98
N ASN A 804 -18.75 -40.01 20.97
CA ASN A 804 -17.95 -39.78 22.18
C ASN A 804 -17.71 -38.29 22.50
N GLY A 805 -18.09 -37.36 21.60
CA GLY A 805 -17.99 -35.92 21.84
C GLY A 805 -19.21 -35.27 22.52
N LEU A 806 -20.19 -36.07 22.95
CA LEU A 806 -21.41 -35.61 23.62
C LEU A 806 -21.49 -36.04 25.10
N SER A 807 -20.41 -36.61 25.65
CA SER A 807 -20.17 -36.78 27.09
C SER A 807 -19.06 -35.84 27.54
#